data_AF-A0A517PA49-F1
#
_entry.id   AF-A0A517PA49-F1
#
_cell.length_a   1.000
_cell.length_b   1.000
_cell.length_c   1.000
_cell.angle_alpha   90.00
_cell.angle_beta   90.00
_cell.angle_gamma   90.00
#
_symmetry.space_group_name_H-M   'P 1'
#
loop_
_entity.id
_entity.type
_entity.pdbx_description
1 polymer ?
#
loop_
_entity_poly.entity_id
_entity_poly.type
_entity_poly.pdbx_seq_one_letter_code
_entity_poly.pdbx_strand_id
1 'polypeptide(L)'
;MSGGTDPVDPDRLAAATESAVAHLLSERTPAGHWVGELSTSALSTAVAAMALHQYQASGGRQPSVSSDALEHTEGSRPPLARLIDSACIWLLAHRNADGGWGDTVESKTNVSTTALCIATVSVWDAPTENRAKRDEVVADARRWFDAAGGFDAVVRRYGKDKTFSVPILTHCALAGLVPWSKVTALPFELATLPPRFYAAVRLPVVSYALPALIAIGQLRHVKQPSRNPALRGLRALAVPRTLDRLQSIQPSNGGFLEAAPLTGFVLMSLSAAGRADHPVARKCVEFLTGNVREDGSWPIDTNLATWVTTLAVGALGDDLPEAARPPIRDWLLGQQYREVHPYTRAAPGGWAWTDLPGGVPDADDTPGAILALNELRDESRDRQGAQDAFKPADAATLPDGRASREAIDAGVLWLLGLQNRDGGVPTFCRGWGALPFDRSAPDLTAHAVRALSAIDQPFAGRADRSPLDERVADESDGWRPGRAMTRMVHAYLRTTQRPDGSWLPLWFGNQHAPDDENPVYGTARVLAAFADCGLTDDPACVAGREFLLSVQNADGGWGGARDCPSSVEETALASEILLRLVPDRPEPWAGVRWLLERVEDGRWTVPSPIGFYFAKLWYHERLYPVIFTVQALRTARSAGTVRGGAAALRERGDGRHDGVSASAAV
;
A
#
# COMPACT_ATOMS: atom_id res chain seq x y z
N MET A 1 17.97 -6.69 36.77
CA MET A 1 17.71 -5.24 36.88
C MET A 1 16.22 -5.04 36.74
N SER A 2 15.60 -4.42 37.72
CA SER A 2 14.15 -4.21 37.85
C SER A 2 13.63 -3.29 36.75
N GLY A 3 13.01 -3.86 35.71
CA GLY A 3 12.31 -3.10 34.67
C GLY A 3 11.08 -2.44 35.28
N GLY A 4 11.19 -1.13 35.54
CA GLY A 4 10.23 -0.35 36.29
C GLY A 4 8.81 -0.41 35.73
N THR A 5 7.89 -0.79 36.60
CA THR A 5 6.44 -0.64 36.52
C THR A 5 6.00 0.81 36.74
N ASP A 6 6.84 1.80 36.38
CA ASP A 6 6.48 3.20 36.58
C ASP A 6 5.32 3.57 35.65
N PRO A 7 4.22 4.12 36.20
CA PRO A 7 3.09 4.57 35.41
C PRO A 7 3.55 5.64 34.41
N VAL A 8 2.98 5.63 33.21
CA VAL A 8 3.18 6.70 32.24
C VAL A 8 2.65 8.00 32.84
N ASP A 9 3.50 9.01 32.92
CA ASP A 9 3.13 10.35 33.36
C ASP A 9 2.03 10.93 32.45
N PRO A 10 0.83 11.24 32.97
CA PRO A 10 -0.28 11.78 32.19
C PRO A 10 0.07 13.09 31.46
N ASP A 11 0.86 13.97 32.08
CA ASP A 11 1.22 15.26 31.49
C ASP A 11 2.20 15.06 30.32
N ARG A 12 3.16 14.14 30.49
CA ARG A 12 4.09 13.72 29.42
C ARG A 12 3.32 13.12 28.24
N LEU A 13 2.33 12.26 28.50
CA LEU A 13 1.51 11.64 27.47
C LEU A 13 0.64 12.68 26.75
N ALA A 14 0.03 13.61 27.47
CA ALA A 14 -0.77 14.69 26.89
C ALA A 14 0.07 15.57 25.96
N ALA A 15 1.24 16.04 26.43
CA ALA A 15 2.14 16.88 25.65
C ALA A 15 2.63 16.18 24.36
N ALA A 16 3.03 14.91 24.45
CA ALA A 16 3.44 14.14 23.28
C ALA A 16 2.29 13.90 22.30
N THR A 17 1.07 13.63 22.80
CA THR A 17 -0.12 13.46 21.97
C THR A 17 -0.47 14.74 21.22
N GLU A 18 -0.47 15.88 21.91
CA GLU A 18 -0.74 17.20 21.31
C GLU A 18 0.30 17.55 20.25
N SER A 19 1.59 17.32 20.53
CA SER A 19 2.66 17.53 19.57
C SER A 19 2.51 16.64 18.33
N ALA A 20 2.21 15.35 18.53
CA ALA A 20 2.04 14.42 17.41
C ALA A 20 0.82 14.76 16.54
N VAL A 21 -0.31 15.11 17.18
CA VAL A 21 -1.54 15.56 16.48
C VAL A 21 -1.26 16.85 15.69
N ALA A 22 -0.62 17.84 16.30
CA ALA A 22 -0.29 19.10 15.65
C ALA A 22 0.63 18.87 14.44
N HIS A 23 1.62 17.98 14.56
CA HIS A 23 2.50 17.61 13.45
C HIS A 23 1.71 16.96 12.32
N LEU A 24 0.89 15.94 12.58
CA LEU A 24 0.07 15.29 11.55
C LEU A 24 -0.88 16.29 10.87
N LEU A 25 -1.50 17.21 11.61
CA LEU A 25 -2.35 18.26 11.03
C LEU A 25 -1.57 19.25 10.15
N SER A 26 -0.27 19.45 10.41
CA SER A 26 0.60 20.33 9.62
C SER A 26 1.02 19.72 8.28
N GLU A 27 0.93 18.38 8.14
CA GLU A 27 1.27 17.63 6.93
C GLU A 27 0.18 17.66 5.84
N ARG A 28 -0.92 18.37 6.09
CA ARG A 28 -2.01 18.52 5.12
C ARG A 28 -1.62 19.45 3.98
N THR A 29 -2.15 19.15 2.80
CA THR A 29 -2.13 20.06 1.66
C THR A 29 -3.06 21.27 1.90
N PRO A 30 -2.97 22.33 1.08
CA PRO A 30 -3.95 23.41 1.09
C PRO A 30 -5.39 22.95 0.83
N ALA A 31 -5.58 21.80 0.16
CA ALA A 31 -6.88 21.18 -0.06
C ALA A 31 -7.38 20.34 1.13
N GLY A 32 -6.59 20.22 2.20
CA GLY A 32 -6.97 19.62 3.48
C GLY A 32 -6.68 18.13 3.63
N HIS A 33 -6.37 17.40 2.56
CA HIS A 33 -6.00 15.98 2.59
C HIS A 33 -4.48 15.79 2.74
N TRP A 34 -4.03 14.54 2.92
CA TRP A 34 -2.62 14.16 3.00
C TRP A 34 -2.18 13.44 1.72
N VAL A 35 -0.98 13.73 1.25
CA VAL A 35 -0.41 13.06 0.06
C VAL A 35 0.61 12.00 0.46
N GLY A 36 1.33 12.25 1.56
CA GLY A 36 2.45 11.43 1.98
C GLY A 36 3.66 11.60 1.07
N GLU A 37 4.68 10.77 1.30
CA GLU A 37 5.81 10.64 0.40
C GLU A 37 6.42 9.23 0.54
N LEU A 38 6.44 8.50 -0.58
CA LEU A 38 7.09 7.20 -0.64
C LEU A 38 8.61 7.35 -0.63
N SER A 39 9.33 6.30 -0.25
CA SER A 39 10.79 6.26 -0.35
C SER A 39 11.26 6.38 -1.80
N THR A 40 12.41 7.03 -2.00
CA THR A 40 13.14 6.84 -3.25
C THR A 40 13.63 5.40 -3.40
N SER A 41 13.73 4.93 -4.64
CA SER A 41 14.04 3.53 -4.96
C SER A 41 15.18 3.40 -5.97
N ALA A 42 16.23 2.67 -5.59
CA ALA A 42 17.30 2.33 -6.52
C ALA A 42 16.79 1.45 -7.68
N LEU A 43 15.82 0.57 -7.40
CA LEU A 43 15.15 -0.24 -8.40
C LEU A 43 14.42 0.64 -9.43
N SER A 44 13.55 1.54 -8.97
CA SER A 44 12.80 2.42 -9.86
C SER A 44 13.70 3.34 -10.66
N THR A 45 14.71 3.91 -9.99
CA THR A 45 15.69 4.81 -10.62
C THR A 45 16.47 4.09 -11.71
N ALA A 46 16.95 2.87 -11.46
CA ALA A 46 17.63 2.06 -12.47
C ALA A 46 16.73 1.72 -13.66
N VAL A 47 15.47 1.36 -13.41
CA VAL A 47 14.50 1.01 -14.46
C VAL A 47 14.10 2.23 -15.29
N ALA A 48 13.83 3.38 -14.66
CA ALA A 48 13.50 4.63 -15.33
C ALA A 48 14.68 5.10 -16.20
N ALA A 49 15.90 5.15 -15.66
CA ALA A 49 17.09 5.55 -16.40
C ALA A 49 17.38 4.65 -17.60
N MET A 50 17.26 3.33 -17.45
CA MET A 50 17.38 2.39 -18.58
C MET A 50 16.30 2.64 -19.63
N ALA A 51 15.06 2.90 -19.22
CA ALA A 51 13.96 3.13 -20.14
C ALA A 51 14.16 4.40 -20.98
N LEU A 52 14.59 5.49 -20.33
CA LEU A 52 14.95 6.74 -21.00
C LEU A 52 16.17 6.55 -21.91
N HIS A 53 17.18 5.80 -21.47
CA HIS A 53 18.34 5.45 -22.30
C HIS A 53 17.94 4.70 -23.57
N GLN A 54 17.11 3.66 -23.45
CA GLN A 54 16.62 2.90 -24.60
C GLN A 54 15.76 3.74 -25.54
N TYR A 55 14.95 4.66 -25.00
CA TYR A 55 14.16 5.59 -25.79
C TYR A 55 15.04 6.53 -26.61
N GLN A 56 16.04 7.15 -25.98
CA GLN A 56 17.00 8.03 -26.63
C GLN A 56 17.82 7.29 -27.70
N ALA A 57 18.32 6.08 -27.38
CA ALA A 57 19.09 5.25 -28.30
C ALA A 57 18.27 4.80 -29.53
N SER A 58 16.94 4.75 -29.41
CA SER A 58 16.03 4.39 -30.50
C SER A 58 15.64 5.58 -31.38
N GLY A 59 16.22 6.76 -31.16
CA GLY A 59 15.89 8.00 -31.88
C GLY A 59 14.57 8.64 -31.44
N GLY A 60 14.06 8.28 -30.27
CA GLY A 60 12.84 8.88 -29.70
C GLY A 60 12.99 10.39 -29.53
N ARG A 61 12.02 11.15 -30.06
CA ARG A 61 12.00 12.62 -29.93
C ARG A 61 11.39 13.01 -28.59
N GLN A 62 11.97 14.00 -27.94
CA GLN A 62 11.37 14.53 -26.70
C GLN A 62 9.93 14.99 -26.94
N PRO A 63 9.01 14.75 -25.97
CA PRO A 63 7.76 15.49 -25.92
C PRO A 63 8.09 16.99 -25.82
N SER A 64 7.32 17.84 -26.48
CA SER A 64 7.47 19.29 -26.36
C SER A 64 7.12 19.73 -24.94
N VAL A 65 8.11 19.81 -24.05
CA VAL A 65 7.96 20.47 -22.76
C VAL A 65 7.79 21.97 -23.03
N SER A 66 6.88 22.62 -22.32
CA SER A 66 6.67 24.07 -22.37
C SER A 66 8.01 24.80 -22.21
N SER A 67 8.21 25.78 -23.07
CA SER A 67 9.48 26.40 -23.47
C SER A 67 10.21 27.24 -22.42
N ASP A 68 9.84 27.19 -21.15
CA ASP A 68 10.17 28.29 -20.24
C ASP A 68 11.29 28.01 -19.22
N ALA A 69 11.98 26.87 -19.29
CA ALA A 69 13.00 26.52 -18.28
C ALA A 69 14.35 25.99 -18.77
N LEU A 70 14.68 25.98 -20.07
CA LEU A 70 15.97 25.44 -20.52
C LEU A 70 16.57 26.24 -21.68
N GLU A 71 17.32 27.29 -21.34
CA GLU A 71 18.26 27.93 -22.25
C GLU A 71 19.19 26.87 -22.86
N HIS A 72 19.12 26.70 -24.18
CA HIS A 72 20.01 25.83 -24.93
C HIS A 72 21.35 26.53 -25.08
N THR A 73 22.29 26.26 -24.17
CA THR A 73 23.70 26.60 -24.38
C THR A 73 24.34 25.54 -25.29
N GLU A 74 25.07 25.99 -26.33
CA GLU A 74 25.89 25.12 -27.18
C GLU A 74 26.83 24.27 -26.32
N GLY A 75 26.76 22.95 -26.47
CA GLY A 75 27.54 21.98 -25.69
C GLY A 75 26.82 21.35 -24.49
N SER A 76 25.59 21.77 -24.16
CA SER A 76 24.78 21.13 -23.11
C SER A 76 24.21 19.77 -23.55
N ARG A 77 24.24 18.76 -22.67
CA ARG A 77 23.63 17.43 -22.93
C ARG A 77 22.10 17.59 -23.10
N PRO A 78 21.47 16.82 -24.02
CA PRO A 78 20.01 16.82 -24.19
C PRO A 78 19.31 16.61 -22.84
N PRO A 79 18.10 17.18 -22.60
CA PRO A 79 17.50 17.11 -21.28
C PRO A 79 17.25 15.67 -20.79
N LEU A 80 16.90 14.72 -21.67
CA LEU A 80 16.82 13.29 -21.30
C LEU A 80 18.18 12.71 -20.89
N ALA A 81 19.26 13.07 -21.58
CA ALA A 81 20.60 12.64 -21.22
C ALA A 81 21.00 13.16 -19.84
N ARG A 82 20.65 14.42 -19.51
CA ARG A 82 20.86 14.98 -18.17
C ARG A 82 20.09 14.23 -17.09
N LEU A 83 18.83 13.87 -17.33
CA LEU A 83 18.07 13.04 -16.39
C LEU A 83 18.69 11.66 -16.18
N ILE A 84 19.16 11.01 -17.27
CA ILE A 84 19.86 9.73 -17.18
C ILE A 84 21.16 9.88 -16.37
N ASP A 85 21.90 10.96 -16.59
CA ASP A 85 23.14 11.24 -15.84
C ASP A 85 22.85 11.43 -14.35
N SER A 86 21.89 12.28 -13.99
CA SER A 86 21.49 12.50 -12.60
C SER A 86 21.07 11.19 -11.92
N ALA A 87 20.26 10.38 -12.59
CA ALA A 87 19.83 9.07 -12.08
C ALA A 87 21.02 8.13 -11.85
N CYS A 88 21.96 8.04 -12.78
CA CYS A 88 23.11 7.17 -12.65
C CYS A 88 24.08 7.67 -11.58
N ILE A 89 24.31 8.99 -11.49
CA ILE A 89 25.09 9.61 -10.41
C ILE A 89 24.47 9.28 -9.06
N TRP A 90 23.15 9.39 -8.95
CA TRP A 90 22.41 9.03 -7.75
C TRP A 90 22.62 7.56 -7.38
N LEU A 91 22.54 6.63 -8.35
CA LEU A 91 22.81 5.20 -8.11
C LEU A 91 24.24 4.94 -7.65
N LEU A 92 25.24 5.65 -8.19
CA LEU A 92 26.62 5.55 -7.73
C LEU A 92 26.81 6.05 -6.30
N ALA A 93 25.95 6.95 -5.81
CA ALA A 93 26.01 7.52 -4.46
C ALA A 93 25.27 6.67 -3.42
N HIS A 94 24.18 6.00 -3.80
CA HIS A 94 23.29 5.28 -2.88
C HIS A 94 23.47 3.76 -2.92
N ARG A 95 24.73 3.34 -2.97
CA ARG A 95 25.12 1.92 -2.88
C ARG A 95 25.36 1.54 -1.43
N ASN A 96 24.96 0.35 -1.03
CA ASN A 96 25.22 -0.16 0.30
C ASN A 96 26.72 -0.45 0.49
N ALA A 97 27.16 -0.49 1.75
CA ALA A 97 28.55 -0.71 2.12
C ALA A 97 29.12 -2.06 1.61
N ASP A 98 28.25 -3.05 1.37
CA ASP A 98 28.62 -4.37 0.83
C ASP A 98 28.78 -4.40 -0.70
N GLY A 99 28.53 -3.27 -1.38
CA GLY A 99 28.77 -3.11 -2.82
C GLY A 99 27.54 -3.34 -3.71
N GLY A 100 26.38 -3.70 -3.16
CA GLY A 100 25.14 -3.80 -3.93
C GLY A 100 24.10 -2.73 -3.59
N TRP A 101 22.85 -2.93 -4.03
CA TRP A 101 21.72 -2.06 -3.76
C TRP A 101 20.54 -2.81 -3.15
N GLY A 102 19.85 -2.15 -2.22
CA GLY A 102 18.49 -2.51 -1.79
C GLY A 102 17.42 -1.79 -2.60
N ASP A 103 16.15 -2.11 -2.36
CA ASP A 103 15.03 -1.51 -3.08
C ASP A 103 14.84 -0.02 -2.75
N THR A 104 15.20 0.40 -1.53
CA THR A 104 15.26 1.78 -1.04
C THR A 104 16.64 2.07 -0.47
N VAL A 105 16.90 3.33 -0.10
CA VAL A 105 18.15 3.74 0.58
C VAL A 105 18.34 3.10 1.96
N GLU A 106 17.25 2.68 2.61
CA GLU A 106 17.30 1.99 3.92
C GLU A 106 17.26 0.46 3.77
N SER A 107 17.09 -0.06 2.54
CA SER A 107 16.89 -1.48 2.33
C SER A 107 18.20 -2.25 2.26
N LYS A 108 18.19 -3.47 2.81
CA LYS A 108 19.29 -4.43 2.63
C LYS A 108 19.51 -4.75 1.15
N THR A 109 20.77 -5.01 0.81
CA THR A 109 21.16 -5.40 -0.56
C THR A 109 20.43 -6.66 -1.01
N ASN A 110 19.91 -6.63 -2.24
CA ASN A 110 19.28 -7.80 -2.84
C ASN A 110 19.67 -8.01 -4.32
N VAL A 111 19.54 -9.26 -4.78
CA VAL A 111 19.97 -9.70 -6.12
C VAL A 111 19.19 -9.03 -7.25
N SER A 112 17.92 -8.69 -7.05
CA SER A 112 17.06 -8.13 -8.10
C SER A 112 17.44 -6.70 -8.41
N THR A 113 17.51 -5.86 -7.37
CA THR A 113 17.82 -4.43 -7.52
C THR A 113 19.27 -4.23 -7.90
N THR A 114 20.18 -5.04 -7.35
CA THR A 114 21.59 -5.02 -7.77
C THR A 114 21.76 -5.38 -9.25
N ALA A 115 21.05 -6.39 -9.77
CA ALA A 115 21.11 -6.73 -11.20
C ALA A 115 20.63 -5.58 -12.10
N LEU A 116 19.53 -4.92 -11.73
CA LEU A 116 18.97 -3.78 -12.46
C LEU A 116 19.95 -2.60 -12.47
N CYS A 117 20.54 -2.27 -11.31
CA CYS A 117 21.52 -1.20 -11.19
C CYS A 117 22.79 -1.48 -12.00
N ILE A 118 23.34 -2.70 -11.92
CA ILE A 118 24.50 -3.11 -12.72
C ILE A 118 24.20 -2.93 -14.22
N ALA A 119 23.05 -3.41 -14.69
CA ALA A 119 22.66 -3.31 -16.10
C ALA A 119 22.56 -1.85 -16.57
N THR A 120 21.89 -0.99 -15.80
CA THR A 120 21.70 0.43 -16.14
C THR A 120 23.02 1.18 -16.15
N VAL A 121 23.82 1.05 -15.09
CA VAL A 121 25.10 1.75 -14.96
C VAL A 121 26.11 1.25 -16.00
N SER A 122 26.04 -0.02 -16.43
CA SER A 122 26.92 -0.58 -17.46
C SER A 122 26.70 0.03 -18.85
N VAL A 123 25.45 0.41 -19.20
CA VAL A 123 25.13 1.00 -20.52
C VAL A 123 25.18 2.52 -20.52
N TRP A 124 25.32 3.13 -19.34
CA TRP A 124 25.38 4.58 -19.21
C TRP A 124 26.65 5.14 -19.88
N ASP A 125 26.44 6.01 -20.88
CA ASP A 125 27.50 6.84 -21.45
C ASP A 125 27.81 8.00 -20.51
N ALA A 126 28.53 7.64 -19.44
CA ALA A 126 28.88 8.52 -18.35
C ALA A 126 29.72 9.71 -18.81
N PRO A 127 29.46 10.92 -18.28
CA PRO A 127 30.39 12.04 -18.36
C PRO A 127 31.79 11.62 -17.91
N THR A 128 32.83 12.24 -18.49
CA THR A 128 34.24 11.83 -18.32
C THR A 128 34.65 11.71 -16.86
N GLU A 129 34.21 12.65 -16.02
CA GLU A 129 34.46 12.70 -14.58
C GLU A 129 33.88 11.50 -13.81
N ASN A 130 32.85 10.85 -14.34
CA ASN A 130 32.17 9.72 -13.69
C ASN A 130 32.61 8.36 -14.23
N ARG A 131 33.36 8.29 -15.35
CA ARG A 131 33.71 7.01 -16.01
C ARG A 131 34.50 6.07 -15.09
N ALA A 132 35.49 6.58 -14.36
CA ALA A 132 36.30 5.76 -13.46
C ALA A 132 35.46 5.20 -12.29
N LYS A 133 34.67 6.04 -11.64
CA LYS A 133 33.77 5.63 -10.54
C LYS A 133 32.72 4.63 -11.02
N ARG A 134 32.14 4.85 -12.20
CA ARG A 134 31.20 3.91 -12.84
C ARG A 134 31.83 2.53 -12.99
N ASP A 135 33.04 2.45 -13.53
CA ASP A 135 33.71 1.17 -13.81
C ASP A 135 34.07 0.43 -12.52
N GLU A 136 34.56 1.15 -11.51
CA GLU A 136 34.81 0.62 -10.18
C GLU A 136 33.53 0.03 -9.55
N VAL A 137 32.46 0.83 -9.53
CA VAL A 137 31.19 0.44 -8.92
C VAL A 137 30.58 -0.77 -9.62
N VAL A 138 30.59 -0.81 -10.96
CA VAL A 138 30.09 -1.96 -11.73
C VAL A 138 30.91 -3.21 -11.45
N ALA A 139 32.24 -3.11 -11.38
CA ALA A 139 33.10 -4.25 -11.11
C ALA A 139 32.86 -4.81 -9.71
N ASP A 140 32.69 -3.94 -8.71
CA ASP A 140 32.45 -4.32 -7.33
C ASP A 140 31.06 -4.94 -7.11
N ALA A 141 30.03 -4.30 -7.65
CA ALA A 141 28.67 -4.83 -7.59
C ALA A 141 28.53 -6.19 -8.28
N ARG A 142 29.27 -6.42 -9.39
CA ARG A 142 29.33 -7.74 -10.04
C ARG A 142 29.94 -8.80 -9.13
N ARG A 143 31.01 -8.48 -8.39
CA ARG A 143 31.60 -9.43 -7.43
C ARG A 143 30.58 -9.84 -6.37
N TRP A 144 29.87 -8.87 -5.80
CA TRP A 144 28.78 -9.15 -4.85
C TRP A 144 27.68 -9.99 -5.49
N PHE A 145 27.22 -9.61 -6.69
CA PHE A 145 26.13 -10.28 -7.39
C PHE A 145 26.45 -11.73 -7.76
N ASP A 146 27.66 -11.99 -8.25
CA ASP A 146 28.12 -13.33 -8.59
C ASP A 146 28.26 -14.19 -7.32
N ALA A 147 28.78 -13.62 -6.23
CA ALA A 147 28.86 -14.30 -4.92
C ALA A 147 27.47 -14.63 -4.34
N ALA A 148 26.47 -13.77 -4.58
CA ALA A 148 25.08 -14.02 -4.21
C ALA A 148 24.37 -15.06 -5.10
N GLY A 149 25.05 -15.62 -6.11
CA GLY A 149 24.53 -16.65 -7.02
C GLY A 149 23.97 -16.11 -8.33
N GLY A 150 24.23 -14.84 -8.65
CA GLY A 150 23.96 -14.21 -9.94
C GLY A 150 22.51 -14.32 -10.42
N PHE A 151 22.31 -14.49 -11.73
CA PHE A 151 20.97 -14.58 -12.34
C PHE A 151 20.18 -15.82 -11.90
N ASP A 152 20.84 -16.90 -11.48
CA ASP A 152 20.14 -18.06 -10.94
C ASP A 152 19.50 -17.73 -9.58
N ALA A 153 20.12 -16.88 -8.77
CA ALA A 153 19.52 -16.37 -7.54
C ALA A 153 18.29 -15.49 -7.81
N VAL A 154 18.33 -14.65 -8.85
CA VAL A 154 17.16 -13.86 -9.30
C VAL A 154 16.01 -14.79 -9.67
N VAL A 155 16.27 -15.84 -10.46
CA VAL A 155 15.22 -16.79 -10.85
C VAL A 155 14.70 -17.58 -9.64
N ARG A 156 15.59 -18.00 -8.71
CA ARG A 156 15.18 -18.69 -7.48
C ARG A 156 14.30 -17.82 -6.57
N ARG A 157 14.59 -16.53 -6.42
CA ARG A 157 13.82 -15.61 -5.55
C ARG A 157 12.34 -15.54 -5.91
N TYR A 158 12.01 -15.60 -7.19
CA TYR A 158 10.62 -15.51 -7.68
C TYR A 158 10.02 -16.88 -8.07
N GLY A 159 10.85 -17.92 -8.21
CA GLY A 159 10.42 -19.28 -8.48
C GLY A 159 9.58 -19.43 -9.76
N LYS A 160 8.35 -19.91 -9.60
CA LYS A 160 7.40 -20.10 -10.71
C LYS A 160 6.76 -18.79 -11.17
N ASP A 161 6.76 -17.76 -10.32
CA ASP A 161 6.23 -16.45 -10.70
C ASP A 161 7.19 -15.75 -11.66
N LYS A 162 6.67 -15.46 -12.86
CA LYS A 162 7.41 -14.82 -13.94
C LYS A 162 7.17 -13.31 -14.00
N THR A 163 6.32 -12.78 -13.14
CA THR A 163 5.94 -11.36 -13.09
C THR A 163 7.14 -10.44 -12.84
N PHE A 164 8.10 -10.87 -12.02
CA PHE A 164 9.31 -10.08 -11.72
C PHE A 164 10.57 -10.57 -12.43
N SER A 165 10.79 -11.89 -12.46
CA SER A 165 12.01 -12.45 -13.04
C SER A 165 12.16 -12.13 -14.53
N VAL A 166 11.07 -12.12 -15.31
CA VAL A 166 11.15 -11.84 -16.75
C VAL A 166 11.44 -10.36 -17.07
N PRO A 167 10.80 -9.36 -16.43
CA PRO A 167 11.22 -7.96 -16.57
C PRO A 167 12.68 -7.71 -16.19
N ILE A 168 13.15 -8.25 -15.05
CA ILE A 168 14.54 -8.07 -14.61
C ILE A 168 15.52 -8.67 -15.62
N LEU A 169 15.27 -9.90 -16.09
CA LEU A 169 16.12 -10.53 -17.09
C LEU A 169 16.05 -9.81 -18.46
N THR A 170 14.91 -9.22 -18.81
CA THR A 170 14.75 -8.41 -20.03
C THR A 170 15.60 -7.14 -19.95
N HIS A 171 15.56 -6.43 -18.83
CA HIS A 171 16.39 -5.27 -18.55
C HIS A 171 17.89 -5.61 -18.64
N CYS A 172 18.30 -6.72 -18.02
CA CYS A 172 19.68 -7.19 -18.08
C CYS A 172 20.10 -7.66 -19.50
N ALA A 173 19.18 -8.23 -20.27
CA ALA A 173 19.42 -8.62 -21.65
C ALA A 173 19.58 -7.42 -22.60
N LEU A 174 18.86 -6.32 -22.35
CA LEU A 174 19.05 -5.05 -23.05
C LEU A 174 20.46 -4.48 -22.82
N ALA A 175 21.00 -4.66 -21.62
CA ALA A 175 22.39 -4.32 -21.29
C ALA A 175 23.43 -5.35 -21.76
N GLY A 176 23.02 -6.41 -22.47
CA GLY A 176 23.92 -7.46 -22.94
C GLY A 176 24.46 -8.40 -21.86
N LEU A 177 23.93 -8.33 -20.64
CA LEU A 177 24.40 -9.15 -19.50
C LEU A 177 23.79 -10.55 -19.47
N VAL A 178 22.63 -10.71 -20.09
CA VAL A 178 21.90 -11.97 -20.16
C VAL A 178 21.56 -12.27 -21.62
N PRO A 179 21.84 -13.47 -22.13
CA PRO A 179 21.41 -13.83 -23.48
C PRO A 179 19.88 -13.95 -23.53
N TRP A 180 19.26 -13.50 -24.63
CA TRP A 180 17.81 -13.56 -24.83
C TRP A 180 17.23 -14.98 -24.65
N SER A 181 18.03 -16.03 -24.86
CA SER A 181 17.62 -17.42 -24.65
C SER A 181 17.22 -17.75 -23.22
N LYS A 182 17.71 -16.98 -22.23
CA LYS A 182 17.36 -17.10 -20.81
C LYS A 182 16.11 -16.31 -20.43
N VAL A 183 15.71 -15.34 -21.24
CA VAL A 183 14.47 -14.57 -21.03
C VAL A 183 13.29 -15.43 -21.49
N THR A 184 12.37 -15.74 -20.58
CA THR A 184 11.18 -16.56 -20.87
C THR A 184 10.23 -15.80 -21.80
N ALA A 185 9.70 -16.47 -22.83
CA ALA A 185 8.73 -15.87 -23.74
C ALA A 185 7.36 -15.73 -23.06
N LEU A 186 6.86 -14.49 -22.95
CA LEU A 186 5.51 -14.22 -22.43
C LEU A 186 4.47 -14.30 -23.56
N PRO A 187 3.29 -14.89 -23.33
CA PRO A 187 2.29 -15.13 -24.37
C PRO A 187 1.43 -13.87 -24.64
N PHE A 188 2.05 -12.81 -25.18
CA PHE A 188 1.37 -11.53 -25.44
C PHE A 188 0.14 -11.65 -26.33
N GLU A 189 0.13 -12.62 -27.25
CA GLU A 189 -1.00 -12.89 -28.15
C GLU A 189 -2.32 -13.15 -27.42
N LEU A 190 -2.25 -13.63 -26.17
CA LEU A 190 -3.44 -13.87 -25.36
C LEU A 190 -4.14 -12.58 -24.94
N ALA A 191 -3.44 -11.44 -24.96
CA ALA A 191 -4.04 -10.13 -24.71
C ALA A 191 -5.08 -9.70 -25.78
N THR A 192 -5.18 -10.45 -26.88
CA THR A 192 -6.24 -10.28 -27.90
C THR A 192 -7.57 -10.92 -27.52
N LEU A 193 -7.57 -11.82 -26.53
CA LEU A 193 -8.79 -12.51 -26.12
C LEU A 193 -9.72 -11.56 -25.36
N PRO A 194 -11.05 -11.69 -25.49
CA PRO A 194 -11.96 -10.87 -24.71
C PRO A 194 -11.79 -11.16 -23.21
N PRO A 195 -11.92 -10.16 -22.32
CA PRO A 195 -11.67 -10.33 -20.88
C PRO A 195 -12.45 -11.47 -20.21
N ARG A 196 -13.67 -11.76 -20.69
CA ARG A 196 -14.52 -12.87 -20.21
C ARG A 196 -13.86 -14.25 -20.39
N PHE A 197 -12.91 -14.38 -21.30
CA PHE A 197 -12.18 -15.62 -21.54
C PHE A 197 -10.92 -15.75 -20.68
N TYR A 198 -10.40 -14.67 -20.06
CA TYR A 198 -9.24 -14.78 -19.19
C TYR A 198 -9.50 -15.69 -17.98
N ALA A 199 -10.70 -15.59 -17.40
CA ALA A 199 -11.15 -16.48 -16.33
C ALA A 199 -11.29 -17.95 -16.80
N ALA A 200 -11.69 -18.17 -18.06
CA ALA A 200 -11.85 -19.51 -18.63
C ALA A 200 -10.50 -20.19 -18.99
N VAL A 201 -9.49 -19.39 -19.34
CA VAL A 201 -8.18 -19.90 -19.79
C VAL A 201 -7.18 -20.04 -18.61
N ARG A 202 -7.60 -19.72 -17.38
CA ARG A 202 -6.76 -19.76 -16.15
C ARG A 202 -5.39 -19.12 -16.34
N LEU A 203 -5.33 -18.01 -17.09
CA LEU A 203 -4.05 -17.38 -17.35
C LEU A 203 -3.47 -16.82 -16.05
N PRO A 204 -2.20 -17.14 -15.73
CA PRO A 204 -1.55 -16.70 -14.49
C PRO A 204 -1.11 -15.23 -14.58
N VAL A 205 -1.92 -14.37 -15.19
CA VAL A 205 -1.63 -12.97 -15.43
C VAL A 205 -2.85 -12.19 -14.99
N VAL A 206 -2.74 -11.59 -13.81
CA VAL A 206 -3.73 -10.65 -13.30
C VAL A 206 -3.76 -9.44 -14.24
N SER A 207 -4.92 -8.80 -14.40
CA SER A 207 -5.16 -7.65 -15.29
C SER A 207 -4.08 -6.57 -15.23
N TYR A 208 -3.42 -6.38 -14.09
CA TYR A 208 -2.39 -5.38 -13.87
C TYR A 208 -1.03 -5.71 -14.54
N ALA A 209 -0.69 -6.99 -14.76
CA ALA A 209 0.56 -7.37 -15.42
C ALA A 209 0.46 -7.33 -16.96
N LEU A 210 -0.74 -7.02 -17.48
CA LEU A 210 -1.03 -6.98 -18.92
C LEU A 210 -0.11 -6.03 -19.71
N PRO A 211 0.22 -4.80 -19.24
CA PRO A 211 1.13 -3.91 -19.97
C PRO A 211 2.52 -4.50 -20.15
N ALA A 212 3.11 -5.03 -19.07
CA ALA A 212 4.40 -5.70 -19.10
C ALA A 212 4.36 -6.95 -19.98
N LEU A 213 3.32 -7.78 -19.86
CA LEU A 213 3.14 -8.97 -20.69
C LEU A 213 3.11 -8.63 -22.18
N ILE A 214 2.41 -7.57 -22.57
CA ILE A 214 2.35 -7.12 -23.96
C ILE A 214 3.71 -6.60 -24.41
N ALA A 215 4.26 -5.60 -23.72
CA ALA A 215 5.46 -4.90 -24.16
C ALA A 215 6.70 -5.82 -24.16
N ILE A 216 6.95 -6.53 -23.04
CA ILE A 216 8.08 -7.45 -22.92
C ILE A 216 7.89 -8.68 -23.82
N GLY A 217 6.68 -9.21 -23.89
CA GLY A 217 6.37 -10.35 -24.77
C GLY A 217 6.65 -10.04 -26.24
N GLN A 218 6.25 -8.85 -26.71
CA GLN A 218 6.56 -8.38 -28.06
C GLN A 218 8.06 -8.15 -28.27
N LEU A 219 8.75 -7.48 -27.33
CA LEU A 219 10.20 -7.29 -27.43
C LEU A 219 10.93 -8.63 -27.52
N ARG A 220 10.55 -9.58 -26.66
CA ARG A 220 11.14 -10.92 -26.63
C ARG A 220 10.92 -11.66 -27.95
N HIS A 221 9.77 -11.47 -28.58
CA HIS A 221 9.46 -12.02 -29.90
C HIS A 221 10.31 -11.37 -31.01
N VAL A 222 10.58 -10.07 -30.94
CA VAL A 222 11.47 -9.37 -31.90
C VAL A 222 12.91 -9.85 -31.76
N LYS A 223 13.43 -9.94 -30.53
CA LYS A 223 14.85 -10.24 -30.28
C LYS A 223 15.20 -11.71 -30.48
N GLN A 224 14.25 -12.62 -30.22
CA GLN A 224 14.43 -14.03 -30.56
C GLN A 224 13.04 -14.67 -30.84
N PRO A 225 12.61 -14.64 -32.11
CA PRO A 225 11.33 -15.18 -32.54
C PRO A 225 11.18 -16.68 -32.27
N SER A 226 9.92 -17.16 -32.27
CA SER A 226 9.65 -18.60 -32.19
C SER A 226 10.30 -19.34 -33.37
N ARG A 227 10.85 -20.51 -33.11
CA ARG A 227 11.34 -21.44 -34.15
C ARG A 227 10.19 -22.05 -34.96
N ASN A 228 8.98 -22.09 -34.41
CA ASN A 228 7.78 -22.53 -35.11
C ASN A 228 7.26 -21.39 -36.02
N PRO A 229 7.25 -21.55 -37.36
CA PRO A 229 6.85 -20.49 -38.29
C PRO A 229 5.37 -20.13 -38.20
N ALA A 230 4.49 -21.09 -37.91
CA ALA A 230 3.06 -20.83 -37.74
C ALA A 230 2.81 -19.96 -36.50
N LEU A 231 3.43 -20.32 -35.37
CA LEU A 231 3.36 -19.51 -34.16
C LEU A 231 4.01 -18.13 -34.36
N ARG A 232 5.10 -18.05 -35.13
CA ARG A 232 5.72 -16.77 -35.48
C ARG A 232 4.76 -15.88 -36.26
N GLY A 233 4.08 -16.41 -37.27
CA GLY A 233 3.08 -15.68 -38.05
C GLY A 233 1.90 -15.22 -37.20
N LEU A 234 1.35 -16.10 -36.35
CA LEU A 234 0.25 -15.76 -35.44
C LEU A 234 0.62 -14.62 -34.49
N ARG A 235 1.81 -14.67 -33.89
CA ARG A 235 2.30 -13.62 -32.98
C ARG A 235 2.53 -12.30 -33.70
N ALA A 236 3.05 -12.32 -34.93
CA ALA A 236 3.17 -11.13 -35.75
C ALA A 236 1.80 -10.47 -36.05
N LEU A 237 0.77 -11.27 -36.34
CA LEU A 237 -0.60 -10.79 -36.57
C LEU A 237 -1.28 -10.27 -35.29
N ALA A 238 -0.83 -10.71 -34.11
CA ALA A 238 -1.34 -10.23 -32.83
C ALA A 238 -0.74 -8.89 -32.38
N VAL A 239 0.41 -8.47 -32.96
CA VAL A 239 1.11 -7.24 -32.54
C VAL A 239 0.22 -6.00 -32.59
N PRO A 240 -0.48 -5.66 -33.70
CA PRO A 240 -1.27 -4.43 -33.77
C PRO A 240 -2.39 -4.41 -32.72
N ARG A 241 -3.17 -5.49 -32.63
CA ARG A 241 -4.29 -5.59 -31.68
C ARG A 241 -3.85 -5.49 -30.22
N THR A 242 -2.68 -6.03 -29.89
CA THR A 242 -2.15 -5.96 -28.53
C THR A 242 -1.56 -4.59 -28.22
N LEU A 243 -1.04 -3.86 -29.21
CA LEU A 243 -0.67 -2.44 -29.05
C LEU A 243 -1.90 -1.55 -28.88
N ASP A 244 -2.97 -1.77 -29.65
CA ASP A 244 -4.25 -1.06 -29.47
C ASP A 244 -4.80 -1.31 -28.06
N ARG A 245 -4.73 -2.55 -27.59
CA ARG A 245 -5.13 -2.91 -26.22
C ARG A 245 -4.26 -2.19 -25.19
N LEU A 246 -2.94 -2.20 -25.36
CA LEU A 246 -2.00 -1.51 -24.47
C LEU A 246 -2.30 0.00 -24.39
N GLN A 247 -2.61 0.63 -25.52
CA GLN A 247 -3.00 2.04 -25.57
C GLN A 247 -4.34 2.28 -24.87
N SER A 248 -5.32 1.40 -25.05
CA SER A 248 -6.65 1.53 -24.43
C SER A 248 -6.65 1.43 -22.90
N ILE A 249 -5.62 0.80 -22.32
CA ILE A 249 -5.50 0.60 -20.88
C ILE A 249 -4.51 1.56 -20.21
N GLN A 250 -3.82 2.41 -20.99
CA GLN A 250 -2.89 3.39 -20.44
C GLN A 250 -3.67 4.58 -19.87
N PRO A 251 -3.49 4.89 -18.58
CA PRO A 251 -4.03 6.08 -17.93
C PRO A 251 -3.69 7.39 -18.66
N SER A 252 -4.47 8.44 -18.36
CA SER A 252 -4.36 9.75 -19.02
C SER A 252 -3.01 10.42 -18.78
N ASN A 253 -2.43 10.27 -17.59
CA ASN A 253 -1.10 10.76 -17.21
C ASN A 253 0.07 9.94 -17.78
N GLY A 254 -0.22 8.81 -18.45
CA GLY A 254 0.76 8.01 -19.19
C GLY A 254 1.46 6.90 -18.39
N GLY A 255 1.36 6.89 -17.07
CA GLY A 255 1.92 5.82 -16.23
C GLY A 255 0.97 4.64 -16.08
N PHE A 256 1.50 3.45 -15.85
CA PHE A 256 0.68 2.28 -15.49
C PHE A 256 0.75 2.05 -13.98
N LEU A 257 -0.42 2.00 -13.31
CA LEU A 257 -0.55 1.81 -11.86
C LEU A 257 0.21 2.86 -11.04
N GLU A 258 0.41 4.08 -11.56
CA GLU A 258 1.31 5.07 -10.94
C GLU A 258 2.75 4.57 -10.68
N ALA A 259 3.13 3.40 -11.22
CA ALA A 259 4.38 2.75 -10.91
C ALA A 259 5.46 3.08 -11.94
N ALA A 260 6.53 3.75 -11.50
CA ALA A 260 7.69 4.03 -12.34
C ALA A 260 8.34 2.75 -12.90
N PRO A 261 8.51 1.64 -12.13
CA PRO A 261 9.09 0.42 -12.66
C PRO A 261 8.28 -0.21 -13.80
N LEU A 262 6.95 -0.33 -13.63
CA LEU A 262 6.09 -0.93 -14.65
C LEU A 262 6.10 -0.09 -15.93
N THR A 263 5.98 1.23 -15.78
CA THR A 263 6.03 2.18 -16.89
C THR A 263 7.37 2.16 -17.61
N GLY A 264 8.48 2.08 -16.87
CA GLY A 264 9.82 1.94 -17.41
C GLY A 264 10.03 0.63 -18.18
N PHE A 265 9.57 -0.50 -17.64
CA PHE A 265 9.64 -1.79 -18.35
C PHE A 265 8.85 -1.76 -19.68
N VAL A 266 7.70 -1.10 -19.71
CA VAL A 266 6.92 -0.92 -20.95
C VAL A 266 7.70 -0.03 -21.93
N LEU A 267 8.19 1.13 -21.49
CA LEU A 267 8.92 2.07 -22.34
C LEU A 267 10.18 1.44 -22.94
N MET A 268 11.06 0.87 -22.11
CA MET A 268 12.29 0.25 -22.60
C MET A 268 12.00 -0.86 -23.62
N SER A 269 10.90 -1.59 -23.40
CA SER A 269 10.50 -2.70 -24.26
C SER A 269 9.98 -2.23 -25.61
N LEU A 270 9.11 -1.22 -25.62
CA LEU A 270 8.62 -0.61 -26.86
C LEU A 270 9.76 0.03 -27.66
N SER A 271 10.61 0.81 -26.99
CA SER A 271 11.77 1.48 -27.62
C SER A 271 12.70 0.45 -28.27
N ALA A 272 13.17 -0.54 -27.51
CA ALA A 272 14.11 -1.56 -28.00
C ALA A 272 13.52 -2.50 -29.06
N ALA A 273 12.19 -2.52 -29.20
CA ALA A 273 11.48 -3.23 -30.26
C ALA A 273 11.23 -2.37 -31.51
N GLY A 274 11.79 -1.16 -31.57
CA GLY A 274 11.65 -0.22 -32.69
C GLY A 274 10.32 0.56 -32.69
N ARG A 275 9.72 0.77 -31.51
CA ARG A 275 8.39 1.41 -31.35
C ARG A 275 8.42 2.64 -30.44
N ALA A 276 9.54 3.36 -30.41
CA ALA A 276 9.67 4.60 -29.63
C ALA A 276 8.66 5.69 -30.04
N ASP A 277 8.24 5.70 -31.31
CA ASP A 277 7.22 6.66 -31.80
C ASP A 277 5.78 6.29 -31.45
N HIS A 278 5.54 5.12 -30.86
CA HIS A 278 4.19 4.72 -30.48
C HIS A 278 3.63 5.67 -29.40
N PRO A 279 2.34 6.08 -29.46
CA PRO A 279 1.75 6.99 -28.48
C PRO A 279 1.96 6.57 -27.02
N VAL A 280 1.88 5.25 -26.76
CA VAL A 280 2.16 4.69 -25.43
C VAL A 280 3.57 5.00 -24.95
N ALA A 281 4.58 4.85 -25.81
CA ALA A 281 5.96 5.11 -25.44
C ALA A 281 6.19 6.61 -25.11
N ARG A 282 5.60 7.52 -25.90
CA ARG A 282 5.67 8.97 -25.64
C ARG A 282 5.05 9.34 -24.29
N LYS A 283 3.86 8.80 -23.99
CA LYS A 283 3.21 8.97 -22.69
C LYS A 283 3.98 8.36 -21.53
N CYS A 284 4.66 7.22 -21.73
CA CYS A 284 5.54 6.69 -20.70
C CYS A 284 6.72 7.63 -20.42
N VAL A 285 7.28 8.30 -21.44
CA VAL A 285 8.33 9.31 -21.24
C VAL A 285 7.78 10.48 -20.44
N GLU A 286 6.63 11.03 -20.83
CA GLU A 286 5.96 12.13 -20.11
C GLU A 286 5.78 11.79 -18.63
N PHE A 287 5.25 10.60 -18.34
CA PHE A 287 5.09 10.11 -16.97
C PHE A 287 6.42 10.03 -16.22
N LEU A 288 7.44 9.38 -16.77
CA LEU A 288 8.72 9.23 -16.08
C LEU A 288 9.42 10.57 -15.87
N THR A 289 9.36 11.48 -16.84
CA THR A 289 9.95 12.82 -16.69
C THR A 289 9.17 13.71 -15.72
N GLY A 290 7.87 13.48 -15.55
CA GLY A 290 7.04 14.21 -14.57
C GLY A 290 7.16 13.70 -13.13
N ASN A 291 7.62 12.46 -12.95
CA ASN A 291 7.72 11.81 -11.63
C ASN A 291 9.16 11.66 -11.11
N VAL A 292 10.14 12.28 -11.78
CA VAL A 292 11.51 12.34 -11.28
C VAL A 292 11.60 13.30 -10.10
N ARG A 293 12.38 12.94 -9.09
CA ARG A 293 12.68 13.82 -7.96
C ARG A 293 13.78 14.80 -8.31
N GLU A 294 13.90 15.86 -7.52
CA GLU A 294 14.95 16.88 -7.70
C GLU A 294 16.37 16.30 -7.64
N ASP A 295 16.57 15.23 -6.87
CA ASP A 295 17.85 14.52 -6.74
C ASP A 295 18.14 13.54 -7.90
N GLY A 296 17.23 13.44 -8.88
CA GLY A 296 17.34 12.55 -10.04
C GLY A 296 16.90 11.11 -9.79
N SER A 297 16.25 10.83 -8.67
CA SER A 297 15.76 9.49 -8.34
C SER A 297 14.24 9.34 -8.58
N TRP A 298 13.76 8.10 -8.54
CA TRP A 298 12.33 7.78 -8.69
C TRP A 298 11.81 6.96 -7.50
N PRO A 299 10.59 7.23 -7.02
CA PRO A 299 9.89 6.33 -6.11
C PRO A 299 9.35 5.08 -6.84
N ILE A 300 8.85 4.12 -6.07
CA ILE A 300 8.19 2.92 -6.63
C ILE A 300 6.82 3.22 -7.24
N ASP A 301 6.11 4.17 -6.64
CA ASP A 301 4.76 4.63 -6.99
C ASP A 301 4.72 6.15 -6.77
N THR A 302 3.79 6.86 -7.41
CA THR A 302 3.77 8.33 -7.38
C THR A 302 3.43 8.86 -5.97
N ASN A 303 2.31 8.42 -5.40
CA ASN A 303 1.86 8.80 -4.06
C ASN A 303 0.88 7.76 -3.49
N LEU A 304 0.52 7.90 -2.20
CA LEU A 304 -0.50 7.09 -1.53
C LEU A 304 -1.60 7.99 -0.93
N ALA A 305 -2.00 9.07 -1.62
CA ALA A 305 -2.79 10.16 -1.03
C ALA A 305 -4.11 9.71 -0.38
N THR A 306 -4.88 8.85 -1.05
CA THR A 306 -6.14 8.32 -0.51
C THR A 306 -5.89 7.44 0.70
N TRP A 307 -4.88 6.55 0.60
CA TRP A 307 -4.50 5.65 1.68
C TRP A 307 -4.10 6.43 2.95
N VAL A 308 -3.13 7.34 2.85
CA VAL A 308 -2.66 8.09 4.02
C VAL A 308 -3.72 9.05 4.55
N THR A 309 -4.60 9.59 3.69
CA THR A 309 -5.71 10.45 4.14
C THR A 309 -6.71 9.67 4.97
N THR A 310 -7.13 8.48 4.53
CA THR A 310 -8.11 7.67 5.29
C THR A 310 -7.53 7.19 6.62
N LEU A 311 -6.24 6.81 6.64
CA LEU A 311 -5.54 6.48 7.88
C LEU A 311 -5.40 7.70 8.81
N ALA A 312 -5.06 8.88 8.29
CA ALA A 312 -4.93 10.09 9.08
C ALA A 312 -6.25 10.53 9.71
N VAL A 313 -7.37 10.42 8.99
CA VAL A 313 -8.71 10.67 9.53
C VAL A 313 -9.00 9.73 10.70
N GLY A 314 -8.76 8.43 10.53
CA GLY A 314 -8.95 7.46 11.61
C GLY A 314 -8.02 7.69 12.81
N ALA A 315 -6.76 8.04 12.53
CA ALA A 315 -5.78 8.34 13.57
C ALA A 315 -6.12 9.61 14.35
N LEU A 316 -6.70 10.64 13.72
CA LEU A 316 -7.07 11.90 14.37
C LEU A 316 -8.43 11.88 15.06
N GLY A 317 -9.43 11.13 14.56
CA GLY A 317 -10.79 11.05 15.12
C GLY A 317 -11.34 12.40 15.58
N ASP A 318 -11.79 12.49 16.84
CA ASP A 318 -12.28 13.73 17.47
C ASP A 318 -11.27 14.88 17.60
N ASP A 319 -9.95 14.63 17.49
CA ASP A 319 -8.95 15.70 17.49
C ASP A 319 -8.82 16.37 16.09
N LEU A 320 -9.49 15.85 15.06
CA LEU A 320 -9.60 16.50 13.76
C LEU A 320 -10.51 17.74 13.88
N PRO A 321 -10.02 18.96 13.57
CA PRO A 321 -10.84 20.17 13.70
C PRO A 321 -12.10 20.10 12.85
N GLU A 322 -13.24 20.52 13.40
CA GLU A 322 -14.54 20.46 12.71
C GLU A 322 -14.52 21.19 11.35
N ALA A 323 -13.82 22.33 11.27
CA ALA A 323 -13.66 23.09 10.02
C ALA A 323 -12.85 22.34 8.93
N ALA A 324 -12.03 21.36 9.32
CA ALA A 324 -11.24 20.55 8.40
C ALA A 324 -12.02 19.35 7.84
N ARG A 325 -13.10 18.93 8.50
CA ARG A 325 -13.85 17.72 8.12
C ARG A 325 -14.51 17.82 6.74
N PRO A 326 -15.24 18.91 6.37
CA PRO A 326 -15.92 18.98 5.07
C PRO A 326 -14.98 18.92 3.86
N PRO A 327 -13.86 19.68 3.79
CA PRO A 327 -12.94 19.58 2.65
C PRO A 327 -12.36 18.18 2.43
N ILE A 328 -12.02 17.47 3.51
CA ILE A 328 -11.48 16.11 3.43
C ILE A 328 -12.55 15.14 2.93
N ARG A 329 -13.77 15.22 3.47
CA ARG A 329 -14.91 14.41 3.05
C ARG A 329 -15.21 14.63 1.57
N ASP A 330 -15.32 15.88 1.14
CA ASP A 330 -15.66 16.21 -0.25
C ASP A 330 -14.57 15.74 -1.21
N TRP A 331 -13.30 15.84 -0.80
CA TRP A 331 -12.18 15.26 -1.55
C TRP A 331 -12.29 13.73 -1.67
N LEU A 332 -12.57 13.01 -0.57
CA LEU A 332 -12.76 11.54 -0.59
C LEU A 332 -13.94 11.13 -1.46
N LEU A 333 -15.06 11.87 -1.42
CA LEU A 333 -16.22 11.63 -2.29
C LEU A 333 -15.89 11.84 -3.78
N GLY A 334 -14.95 12.73 -4.08
CA GLY A 334 -14.42 12.96 -5.42
C GLY A 334 -13.53 11.84 -5.93
N GLN A 335 -12.91 11.04 -5.04
CA GLN A 335 -12.02 9.94 -5.43
C GLN A 335 -12.74 8.62 -5.73
N GLN A 336 -14.04 8.52 -5.43
CA GLN A 336 -14.77 7.27 -5.64
C GLN A 336 -14.94 6.96 -7.14
N TYR A 337 -14.63 5.74 -7.55
CA TYR A 337 -14.91 5.29 -8.92
C TYR A 337 -16.41 5.10 -9.12
N ARG A 338 -17.02 5.97 -9.93
CA ARG A 338 -18.47 5.92 -10.26
C ARG A 338 -18.79 5.18 -11.56
N GLU A 339 -17.76 4.79 -12.31
CA GLU A 339 -17.88 4.04 -13.56
C GLU A 339 -17.07 2.75 -13.51
N VAL A 340 -17.29 1.86 -14.49
CA VAL A 340 -16.50 0.64 -14.63
C VAL A 340 -15.06 1.02 -14.97
N HIS A 341 -14.11 0.56 -14.15
CA HIS A 341 -12.71 0.92 -14.29
C HIS A 341 -12.17 0.54 -15.69
N PRO A 342 -11.55 1.47 -16.44
CA PRO A 342 -11.16 1.23 -17.84
C PRO A 342 -10.11 0.12 -17.99
N TYR A 343 -9.15 0.09 -17.05
CA TYR A 343 -8.06 -0.89 -17.04
C TYR A 343 -8.49 -2.27 -16.52
N THR A 344 -8.93 -2.36 -15.27
CA THR A 344 -9.24 -3.62 -14.59
C THR A 344 -10.65 -4.14 -14.81
N ARG A 345 -11.57 -3.31 -15.31
CA ARG A 345 -13.01 -3.60 -15.43
C ARG A 345 -13.69 -3.84 -14.08
N ALA A 346 -13.08 -3.37 -12.98
CA ALA A 346 -13.72 -3.36 -11.68
C ALA A 346 -15.06 -2.63 -11.74
N ALA A 347 -16.04 -3.12 -10.97
CA ALA A 347 -17.32 -2.46 -10.83
C ALA A 347 -17.14 -1.06 -10.18
N PRO A 348 -18.06 -0.11 -10.40
CA PRO A 348 -18.05 1.15 -9.66
C PRO A 348 -18.31 0.92 -8.16
N GLY A 349 -17.84 1.85 -7.34
CA GLY A 349 -18.08 1.92 -5.90
C GLY A 349 -16.81 1.92 -5.04
N GLY A 350 -15.68 1.42 -5.57
CA GLY A 350 -14.41 1.36 -4.83
C GLY A 350 -13.57 2.64 -4.89
N TRP A 351 -12.55 2.69 -4.04
CA TRP A 351 -11.49 3.70 -4.00
C TRP A 351 -10.13 3.05 -4.24
N ALA A 352 -9.21 3.81 -4.84
CA ALA A 352 -7.81 3.44 -5.02
C ALA A 352 -6.92 4.18 -4.00
N TRP A 353 -5.70 3.70 -3.80
CA TRP A 353 -4.67 4.29 -2.92
C TRP A 353 -4.28 5.74 -3.23
N THR A 354 -4.57 6.23 -4.43
CA THR A 354 -4.14 7.53 -4.95
C THR A 354 -5.31 8.27 -5.60
N ASP A 355 -5.20 9.60 -5.69
CA ASP A 355 -6.08 10.48 -6.45
C ASP A 355 -5.75 10.52 -7.96
N LEU A 356 -4.66 9.85 -8.35
CA LEU A 356 -4.14 9.91 -9.71
C LEU A 356 -4.81 8.89 -10.66
N PRO A 357 -4.86 9.18 -11.98
CA PRO A 357 -5.60 8.36 -12.95
C PRO A 357 -5.11 6.91 -13.11
N GLY A 358 -3.89 6.59 -12.68
CA GLY A 358 -3.34 5.23 -12.70
C GLY A 358 -3.76 4.37 -11.52
N GLY A 359 -4.40 4.93 -10.50
CA GLY A 359 -4.98 4.19 -9.38
C GLY A 359 -5.97 3.11 -9.85
N VAL A 360 -6.13 2.06 -9.05
CA VAL A 360 -7.10 0.98 -9.28
C VAL A 360 -7.85 0.74 -7.98
N PRO A 361 -9.20 0.63 -7.99
CA PRO A 361 -9.94 0.40 -6.76
C PRO A 361 -9.59 -0.93 -6.12
N ASP A 362 -9.38 -0.92 -4.82
CA ASP A 362 -8.87 -2.06 -4.05
C ASP A 362 -9.54 -2.21 -2.66
N ALA A 363 -9.34 -3.38 -2.06
CA ALA A 363 -9.93 -3.77 -0.79
C ALA A 363 -9.10 -3.37 0.44
N ASP A 364 -8.10 -2.50 0.29
CA ASP A 364 -7.44 -1.83 1.41
C ASP A 364 -7.95 -0.39 1.55
N ASP A 365 -8.01 0.33 0.43
CA ASP A 365 -8.45 1.72 0.38
C ASP A 365 -9.97 1.88 0.43
N THR A 366 -10.74 0.97 -0.15
CA THR A 366 -12.21 1.04 -0.09
C THR A 366 -12.74 0.93 1.36
N PRO A 367 -12.31 -0.03 2.19
CA PRO A 367 -12.66 -0.04 3.60
C PRO A 367 -12.18 1.21 4.35
N GLY A 368 -10.96 1.70 4.06
CA GLY A 368 -10.43 2.92 4.65
C GLY A 368 -11.31 4.14 4.36
N ALA A 369 -11.74 4.30 3.11
CA ALA A 369 -12.64 5.37 2.69
C ALA A 369 -14.02 5.26 3.35
N ILE A 370 -14.56 4.04 3.50
CA ILE A 370 -15.83 3.83 4.23
C ILE A 370 -15.71 4.27 5.69
N LEU A 371 -14.64 3.85 6.37
CA LEU A 371 -14.39 4.21 7.77
C LEU A 371 -14.20 5.73 7.93
N ALA A 372 -13.38 6.34 7.07
CA ALA A 372 -13.12 7.77 7.10
C ALA A 372 -14.38 8.59 6.78
N LEU A 373 -15.14 8.21 5.75
CA LEU A 373 -16.40 8.88 5.45
C LEU A 373 -17.40 8.73 6.59
N ASN A 374 -17.45 7.57 7.26
CA ASN A 374 -18.34 7.39 8.42
C ASN A 374 -17.95 8.30 9.59
N GLU A 375 -16.65 8.46 9.86
CA GLU A 375 -16.10 9.37 10.86
C GLU A 375 -16.38 10.85 10.54
N LEU A 376 -16.37 11.23 9.26
CA LEU A 376 -16.55 12.61 8.79
C LEU A 376 -18.02 13.02 8.62
N ARG A 377 -18.98 12.17 9.01
CA ARG A 377 -20.42 12.46 8.87
C ARG A 377 -20.88 13.46 9.92
N ASP A 378 -21.61 14.47 9.48
CA ASP A 378 -22.32 15.41 10.35
C ASP A 378 -23.71 14.83 10.69
N GLU A 379 -23.82 14.19 11.86
CA GLU A 379 -25.09 13.63 12.33
C GLU A 379 -26.20 14.68 12.53
N SER A 380 -25.82 15.93 12.80
CA SER A 380 -26.78 17.01 13.07
C SER A 380 -27.48 17.46 11.78
N ARG A 381 -26.74 17.55 10.67
CA ARG A 381 -27.28 17.83 9.33
C ARG A 381 -28.03 16.64 8.73
N ASP A 382 -27.59 15.42 9.04
CA ASP A 382 -28.26 14.18 8.64
C ASP A 382 -29.71 14.10 9.16
N ARG A 383 -29.94 14.53 10.42
CA ARG A 383 -31.29 14.57 11.02
C ARG A 383 -32.17 15.69 10.47
N GLN A 384 -31.58 16.86 10.18
CA GLN A 384 -32.29 18.01 9.62
C GLN A 384 -32.72 17.75 8.15
N GLY A 385 -31.83 17.17 7.33
CA GLY A 385 -32.14 16.81 5.93
C GLY A 385 -33.18 15.69 5.79
N ALA A 386 -33.30 14.79 6.78
CA ALA A 386 -34.35 13.79 6.83
C ALA A 386 -35.73 14.38 7.19
N GLN A 387 -35.77 15.48 7.96
CA GLN A 387 -37.01 16.21 8.27
C GLN A 387 -37.47 17.09 7.09
N ASP A 388 -36.53 17.62 6.30
CA ASP A 388 -36.81 18.47 5.13
C ASP A 388 -37.08 17.69 3.83
N ALA A 389 -36.96 16.35 3.84
CA ALA A 389 -37.16 15.47 2.67
C ALA A 389 -38.59 15.47 2.07
N PHE A 390 -39.53 16.20 2.67
CA PHE A 390 -40.86 16.45 2.11
C PHE A 390 -40.92 17.65 1.14
N LYS A 391 -39.82 18.36 0.92
CA LYS A 391 -39.70 19.37 -0.15
C LYS A 391 -38.92 18.79 -1.34
N PRO A 392 -39.36 19.02 -2.59
CA PRO A 392 -38.57 18.63 -3.75
C PRO A 392 -37.27 19.43 -3.72
N ALA A 393 -36.13 18.74 -3.62
CA ALA A 393 -34.82 19.36 -3.71
C ALA A 393 -34.50 19.65 -5.18
N ASP A 394 -33.99 20.85 -5.46
CA ASP A 394 -33.33 21.14 -6.73
C ASP A 394 -32.14 20.17 -6.89
N ALA A 395 -32.07 19.47 -8.02
CA ALA A 395 -31.17 18.33 -8.26
C ALA A 395 -29.65 18.66 -8.28
N ALA A 396 -29.24 19.86 -7.85
CA ALA A 396 -27.88 20.37 -8.01
C ALA A 396 -27.00 20.24 -6.75
N THR A 397 -27.54 19.93 -5.57
CA THR A 397 -26.71 19.76 -4.35
C THR A 397 -27.38 18.82 -3.35
N LEU A 398 -26.91 17.56 -3.27
CA LEU A 398 -27.34 16.63 -2.22
C LEU A 398 -26.77 17.11 -0.87
N PRO A 399 -27.52 17.01 0.24
CA PRO A 399 -26.95 17.27 1.56
C PRO A 399 -25.74 16.37 1.81
N ASP A 400 -24.65 16.94 2.36
CA ASP A 400 -23.36 16.29 2.59
C ASP A 400 -23.45 14.87 3.21
N GLY A 401 -24.37 14.70 4.16
CA GLY A 401 -24.59 13.43 4.85
C GLY A 401 -25.27 12.37 3.98
N ARG A 402 -26.14 12.75 3.04
CA ARG A 402 -26.73 11.84 2.04
C ARG A 402 -25.68 11.36 1.05
N ALA A 403 -24.85 12.27 0.52
CA ALA A 403 -23.78 11.91 -0.41
C ALA A 403 -22.77 10.92 0.21
N SER A 404 -22.41 11.14 1.47
CA SER A 404 -21.53 10.22 2.22
C SER A 404 -22.16 8.84 2.39
N ARG A 405 -23.46 8.76 2.71
CA ARG A 405 -24.19 7.50 2.83
C ARG A 405 -24.25 6.74 1.51
N GLU A 406 -24.58 7.41 0.41
CA GLU A 406 -24.64 6.79 -0.93
C GLU A 406 -23.27 6.25 -1.37
N ALA A 407 -22.21 7.01 -1.10
CA ALA A 407 -20.85 6.58 -1.39
C ALA A 407 -20.45 5.35 -0.55
N ILE A 408 -20.73 5.36 0.76
CA ILE A 408 -20.51 4.23 1.66
C ILE A 408 -21.25 2.98 1.17
N ASP A 409 -22.54 3.09 0.85
CA ASP A 409 -23.35 1.97 0.37
C ASP A 409 -22.81 1.38 -0.95
N ALA A 410 -22.33 2.23 -1.87
CA ALA A 410 -21.68 1.78 -3.10
C ALA A 410 -20.35 1.06 -2.82
N GLY A 411 -19.54 1.55 -1.88
CA GLY A 411 -18.31 0.89 -1.43
C GLY A 411 -18.55 -0.47 -0.81
N VAL A 412 -19.59 -0.58 0.02
CA VAL A 412 -20.02 -1.85 0.63
C VAL A 412 -20.42 -2.85 -0.44
N LEU A 413 -21.28 -2.45 -1.38
CA LEU A 413 -21.69 -3.30 -2.49
C LEU A 413 -20.49 -3.78 -3.31
N TRP A 414 -19.49 -2.92 -3.52
CA TRP A 414 -18.26 -3.26 -4.20
C TRP A 414 -17.43 -4.30 -3.43
N LEU A 415 -17.21 -4.11 -2.12
CA LEU A 415 -16.50 -5.08 -1.26
C LEU A 415 -17.19 -6.44 -1.20
N LEU A 416 -18.52 -6.47 -1.08
CA LEU A 416 -19.29 -7.71 -1.11
C LEU A 416 -19.12 -8.47 -2.43
N GLY A 417 -18.92 -7.74 -3.54
CA GLY A 417 -18.62 -8.31 -4.85
C GLY A 417 -17.25 -8.99 -4.94
N LEU A 418 -16.28 -8.59 -4.11
CA LEU A 418 -14.93 -9.15 -4.09
C LEU A 418 -14.78 -10.43 -3.27
N GLN A 419 -15.67 -10.69 -2.31
CA GLN A 419 -15.50 -11.79 -1.36
C GLN A 419 -15.30 -13.15 -2.06
N ASN A 420 -14.20 -13.82 -1.73
CA ASN A 420 -13.82 -15.10 -2.28
C ASN A 420 -14.65 -16.26 -1.67
N ARG A 421 -14.49 -17.46 -2.24
CA ARG A 421 -15.21 -18.67 -1.79
C ARG A 421 -14.74 -19.15 -0.42
N ASP A 422 -13.49 -18.91 -0.07
CA ASP A 422 -12.91 -19.16 1.25
C ASP A 422 -13.48 -18.24 2.35
N GLY A 423 -14.21 -17.18 1.98
CA GLY A 423 -14.82 -16.22 2.89
C GLY A 423 -13.99 -14.95 3.07
N GLY A 424 -12.73 -14.94 2.65
CA GLY A 424 -11.85 -13.78 2.74
C GLY A 424 -12.02 -12.81 1.59
N VAL A 425 -11.25 -11.71 1.66
CA VAL A 425 -11.27 -10.62 0.68
C VAL A 425 -9.87 -10.49 0.04
N PRO A 426 -9.77 -10.52 -1.30
CA PRO A 426 -8.54 -10.26 -2.05
C PRO A 426 -8.34 -8.76 -2.29
N THR A 427 -7.21 -8.34 -2.85
CA THR A 427 -6.94 -6.91 -3.09
C THR A 427 -7.81 -6.29 -4.17
N PHE A 428 -7.71 -6.75 -5.43
CA PHE A 428 -8.28 -6.01 -6.58
C PHE A 428 -9.48 -6.69 -7.22
N CYS A 429 -9.50 -8.03 -7.22
CA CYS A 429 -10.54 -8.77 -7.92
C CYS A 429 -10.83 -10.10 -7.24
N ARG A 430 -12.10 -10.51 -7.34
CA ARG A 430 -12.53 -11.85 -6.95
C ARG A 430 -11.82 -12.89 -7.82
N GLY A 431 -11.22 -13.88 -7.17
CA GLY A 431 -10.37 -14.85 -7.84
C GLY A 431 -10.61 -16.30 -7.44
N TRP A 432 -9.67 -17.15 -7.84
CA TRP A 432 -9.66 -18.57 -7.52
C TRP A 432 -8.57 -18.92 -6.47
N GLY A 433 -7.87 -17.91 -5.95
CA GLY A 433 -6.86 -18.03 -4.89
C GLY A 433 -5.51 -18.60 -5.36
N ALA A 434 -5.21 -18.52 -6.65
CA ALA A 434 -4.01 -19.12 -7.24
C ALA A 434 -2.85 -18.12 -7.41
N LEU A 435 -3.13 -16.82 -7.36
CA LEU A 435 -2.17 -15.73 -7.54
C LEU A 435 -2.16 -14.83 -6.30
N PRO A 436 -1.05 -14.13 -6.00
CA PRO A 436 -0.94 -13.34 -4.76
C PRO A 436 -2.00 -12.23 -4.56
N PHE A 437 -2.69 -11.81 -5.62
CA PHE A 437 -3.62 -10.67 -5.62
C PHE A 437 -5.09 -11.06 -5.77
N ASP A 438 -5.34 -12.32 -6.13
CA ASP A 438 -6.67 -12.92 -6.23
C ASP A 438 -6.93 -13.90 -5.06
N ARG A 439 -5.89 -14.18 -4.25
CA ARG A 439 -5.99 -14.77 -2.91
C ARG A 439 -6.48 -13.75 -1.91
N SER A 440 -7.28 -14.24 -0.98
CA SER A 440 -7.66 -13.48 0.20
C SER A 440 -6.44 -13.20 1.08
N ALA A 441 -6.48 -12.14 1.89
CA ALA A 441 -5.45 -11.83 2.88
C ALA A 441 -6.07 -11.46 4.24
N PRO A 442 -5.48 -11.88 5.38
CA PRO A 442 -6.02 -11.58 6.71
C PRO A 442 -6.20 -10.09 7.00
N ASP A 443 -5.21 -9.26 6.69
CA ASP A 443 -5.24 -7.80 6.89
C ASP A 443 -6.34 -7.12 6.06
N LEU A 444 -6.45 -7.44 4.78
CA LEU A 444 -7.50 -6.90 3.89
C LEU A 444 -8.90 -7.36 4.32
N THR A 445 -9.02 -8.64 4.70
CA THR A 445 -10.28 -9.20 5.20
C THR A 445 -10.68 -8.53 6.51
N ALA A 446 -9.74 -8.31 7.43
CA ALA A 446 -9.97 -7.59 8.67
C ALA A 446 -10.39 -6.14 8.41
N HIS A 447 -9.74 -5.44 7.47
CA HIS A 447 -10.11 -4.07 7.12
C HIS A 447 -11.55 -3.99 6.59
N ALA A 448 -11.94 -4.92 5.72
CA ALA A 448 -13.32 -5.04 5.24
C ALA A 448 -14.30 -5.34 6.39
N VAL A 449 -13.96 -6.22 7.33
CA VAL A 449 -14.78 -6.48 8.53
C VAL A 449 -14.98 -5.19 9.34
N ARG A 450 -13.93 -4.40 9.57
CA ARG A 450 -14.03 -3.12 10.28
C ARG A 450 -15.00 -2.16 9.59
N ALA A 451 -14.88 -2.00 8.28
CA ALA A 451 -15.77 -1.14 7.50
C ALA A 451 -17.23 -1.60 7.57
N LEU A 452 -17.49 -2.91 7.48
CA LEU A 452 -18.84 -3.48 7.61
C LEU A 452 -19.40 -3.35 9.03
N SER A 453 -18.56 -3.51 10.06
CA SER A 453 -18.95 -3.38 11.47
C SER A 453 -19.32 -1.93 11.82
N ALA A 454 -18.60 -0.95 11.27
CA ALA A 454 -18.85 0.48 11.51
C ALA A 454 -20.22 0.96 10.99
N ILE A 455 -20.79 0.26 10.00
CA ILE A 455 -22.09 0.58 9.40
C ILE A 455 -23.22 -0.35 9.88
N ASP A 456 -22.90 -1.40 10.63
CA ASP A 456 -23.84 -2.41 11.17
C ASP A 456 -24.42 -2.05 12.55
N GLN A 457 -24.47 -0.76 12.88
CA GLN A 457 -25.47 -0.32 13.86
C GLN A 457 -26.81 -0.29 13.11
N PRO A 458 -27.76 -1.16 13.47
CA PRO A 458 -28.94 -1.43 12.67
C PRO A 458 -29.70 -0.13 12.41
N PHE A 459 -30.01 0.11 11.14
CA PHE A 459 -31.17 0.79 10.54
C PHE A 459 -32.29 1.31 11.47
N ALA A 460 -31.98 2.03 12.55
CA ALA A 460 -32.93 2.64 13.43
C ALA A 460 -33.44 3.92 12.76
N GLY A 461 -34.43 3.76 11.86
CA GLY A 461 -35.27 4.85 11.36
C GLY A 461 -34.94 5.41 9.97
N ARG A 462 -34.65 4.58 8.96
CA ARG A 462 -34.53 5.07 7.57
C ARG A 462 -35.90 5.35 6.94
N ALA A 463 -36.11 6.57 6.43
CA ALA A 463 -37.28 6.93 5.61
C ALA A 463 -37.01 6.85 4.09
N ASP A 464 -35.74 6.74 3.68
CA ASP A 464 -35.32 6.70 2.28
C ASP A 464 -34.58 5.38 1.98
N ARG A 465 -34.83 4.80 0.80
CA ARG A 465 -34.30 3.50 0.36
C ARG A 465 -33.04 3.73 -0.48
N SER A 466 -31.91 3.13 -0.07
CA SER A 466 -30.69 3.16 -0.86
C SER A 466 -30.59 1.97 -1.84
N PRO A 467 -29.66 1.99 -2.81
CA PRO A 467 -29.40 0.84 -3.70
C PRO A 467 -29.00 -0.44 -2.96
N LEU A 468 -28.45 -0.33 -1.74
CA LEU A 468 -28.19 -1.47 -0.86
C LEU A 468 -29.50 -2.05 -0.34
N ASP A 469 -30.46 -1.20 0.03
CA ASP A 469 -31.78 -1.60 0.55
C ASP A 469 -32.60 -2.34 -0.50
N GLU A 470 -32.53 -1.90 -1.77
CA GLU A 470 -33.21 -2.56 -2.90
C GLU A 470 -32.62 -3.96 -3.20
N ARG A 471 -31.30 -4.13 -3.09
CA ARG A 471 -30.63 -5.42 -3.32
C ARG A 471 -30.73 -6.39 -2.14
N VAL A 472 -30.96 -5.88 -0.93
CA VAL A 472 -31.16 -6.67 0.29
C VAL A 472 -32.61 -7.12 0.44
N ALA A 473 -33.59 -6.37 -0.07
CA ALA A 473 -35.01 -6.70 0.00
C ALA A 473 -35.42 -7.98 -0.77
N ASP A 474 -34.57 -8.50 -1.66
CA ASP A 474 -34.86 -9.66 -2.53
C ASP A 474 -34.39 -11.01 -1.95
N GLU A 475 -33.88 -11.05 -0.70
CA GLU A 475 -33.45 -12.30 -0.06
C GLU A 475 -34.17 -12.54 1.27
N SER A 476 -35.11 -13.49 1.27
CA SER A 476 -35.87 -13.98 2.42
C SER A 476 -35.04 -14.68 3.52
N ASP A 477 -33.71 -14.75 3.40
CA ASP A 477 -32.81 -15.59 4.21
C ASP A 477 -31.71 -14.83 4.98
N GLY A 478 -31.90 -13.53 5.26
CA GLY A 478 -31.05 -12.76 6.20
C GLY A 478 -30.17 -11.68 5.57
N TRP A 479 -29.54 -10.88 6.42
CA TRP A 479 -28.78 -9.68 6.05
C TRP A 479 -27.46 -10.03 5.33
N ARG A 480 -27.32 -9.63 4.04
CA ARG A 480 -26.18 -9.95 3.15
C ARG A 480 -24.81 -9.51 3.71
N PRO A 481 -24.60 -8.25 4.16
CA PRO A 481 -23.33 -7.86 4.77
C PRO A 481 -22.99 -8.63 6.05
N GLY A 482 -23.97 -8.92 6.91
CA GLY A 482 -23.77 -9.76 8.10
C GLY A 482 -23.31 -11.17 7.78
N ARG A 483 -23.93 -11.83 6.79
CA ARG A 483 -23.46 -13.15 6.33
C ARG A 483 -22.05 -13.08 5.75
N ALA A 484 -21.73 -12.02 5.00
CA ALA A 484 -20.39 -11.83 4.45
C ALA A 484 -19.36 -11.65 5.58
N MET A 485 -19.63 -10.78 6.55
CA MET A 485 -18.79 -10.56 7.74
C MET A 485 -18.60 -11.85 8.55
N THR A 486 -19.67 -12.61 8.78
CA THR A 486 -19.60 -13.93 9.42
C THR A 486 -18.66 -14.87 8.66
N ARG A 487 -18.72 -14.92 7.33
CA ARG A 487 -17.79 -15.73 6.53
C ARG A 487 -16.35 -15.22 6.64
N MET A 488 -16.14 -13.91 6.63
CA MET A 488 -14.81 -13.31 6.81
C MET A 488 -14.19 -13.72 8.15
N VAL A 489 -14.93 -13.59 9.25
CA VAL A 489 -14.42 -13.95 10.58
C VAL A 489 -14.29 -15.47 10.74
N HIS A 490 -15.38 -16.22 10.53
CA HIS A 490 -15.44 -17.63 10.90
C HIS A 490 -14.80 -18.55 9.86
N ALA A 491 -15.02 -18.31 8.57
CA ALA A 491 -14.54 -19.21 7.52
C ALA A 491 -13.12 -18.88 7.07
N TYR A 492 -12.66 -17.63 7.28
CA TYR A 492 -11.36 -17.17 6.81
C TYR A 492 -10.39 -16.76 7.92
N LEU A 493 -10.68 -15.72 8.72
CA LEU A 493 -9.71 -15.22 9.70
C LEU A 493 -9.37 -16.28 10.75
N ARG A 494 -10.36 -16.98 11.32
CA ARG A 494 -10.10 -18.08 12.27
C ARG A 494 -9.33 -19.26 11.66
N THR A 495 -9.55 -19.56 10.38
CA THR A 495 -8.96 -20.74 9.72
C THR A 495 -7.56 -20.47 9.16
N THR A 496 -7.22 -19.20 8.94
CA THR A 496 -5.90 -18.75 8.44
C THR A 496 -4.94 -18.32 9.56
N GLN A 497 -5.40 -18.29 10.82
CA GLN A 497 -4.55 -18.05 11.97
C GLN A 497 -3.46 -19.13 12.05
N ARG A 498 -2.21 -18.70 12.30
CA ARG A 498 -1.08 -19.61 12.48
C ARG A 498 -1.15 -20.31 13.84
N PRO A 499 -0.46 -21.45 14.01
CA PRO A 499 -0.42 -22.17 15.28
C PRO A 499 0.11 -21.36 16.47
N ASP A 500 0.92 -20.32 16.21
CA ASP A 500 1.44 -19.40 17.23
C ASP A 500 0.47 -18.27 17.58
N GLY A 501 -0.71 -18.23 16.96
CA GLY A 501 -1.72 -17.19 17.15
C GLY A 501 -1.64 -16.03 16.16
N SER A 502 -0.60 -15.94 15.34
CA SER A 502 -0.38 -14.80 14.45
C SER A 502 -1.17 -14.86 13.13
N TRP A 503 -1.30 -13.71 12.49
CA TRP A 503 -1.74 -13.58 11.09
C TRP A 503 -0.71 -12.82 10.27
N LEU A 504 -0.62 -13.17 8.98
CA LEU A 504 0.23 -12.46 8.04
C LEU A 504 -0.53 -11.41 7.24
N PRO A 505 0.05 -10.22 7.04
CA PRO A 505 -0.42 -9.26 6.07
C PRO A 505 0.08 -9.58 4.65
N LEU A 506 -0.52 -8.94 3.64
CA LEU A 506 -0.11 -9.11 2.23
C LEU A 506 0.87 -8.03 1.77
N TRP A 507 0.58 -6.77 2.10
CA TRP A 507 1.30 -5.59 1.57
C TRP A 507 2.34 -5.02 2.53
N PHE A 508 2.53 -5.68 3.67
CA PHE A 508 3.45 -5.25 4.72
C PHE A 508 4.39 -6.41 5.07
N GLY A 509 5.68 -6.09 5.25
CA GLY A 509 6.73 -7.04 5.56
C GLY A 509 7.70 -6.47 6.58
N ASN A 510 8.72 -7.24 6.97
CA ASN A 510 9.83 -6.71 7.74
C ASN A 510 11.17 -7.32 7.26
N GLN A 511 12.13 -6.47 6.89
CA GLN A 511 13.42 -6.90 6.35
C GLN A 511 14.32 -7.68 7.33
N HIS A 512 14.00 -7.63 8.62
CA HIS A 512 14.73 -8.33 9.67
C HIS A 512 14.07 -9.64 10.07
N ALA A 513 12.81 -9.86 9.67
CA ALA A 513 12.10 -11.08 9.94
C ALA A 513 12.51 -12.20 8.97
N PRO A 514 12.41 -13.47 9.40
CA PRO A 514 12.47 -14.60 8.49
C PRO A 514 11.44 -14.45 7.36
N ASP A 515 11.82 -14.85 6.14
CA ASP A 515 10.96 -14.86 4.96
C ASP A 515 10.30 -13.52 4.59
N ASP A 516 10.86 -12.39 5.04
CA ASP A 516 10.37 -11.03 4.81
C ASP A 516 8.97 -10.76 5.43
N GLU A 517 8.52 -11.57 6.39
CA GLU A 517 7.16 -11.54 6.95
C GLU A 517 6.95 -10.47 8.05
N ASN A 518 5.70 -10.07 8.29
CA ASN A 518 5.35 -9.15 9.39
C ASN A 518 4.12 -9.60 10.18
N PRO A 519 4.22 -10.71 10.96
CA PRO A 519 3.11 -11.20 11.77
C PRO A 519 2.64 -10.20 12.83
N VAL A 520 3.47 -9.26 13.30
CA VAL A 520 3.04 -8.22 14.23
C VAL A 520 2.03 -7.28 13.57
N TYR A 521 2.35 -6.77 12.37
CA TYR A 521 1.43 -5.91 11.61
C TYR A 521 0.11 -6.64 11.30
N GLY A 522 0.20 -7.84 10.71
CA GLY A 522 -0.99 -8.61 10.33
C GLY A 522 -1.89 -8.93 11.52
N THR A 523 -1.29 -9.35 12.63
CA THR A 523 -2.04 -9.65 13.87
C THR A 523 -2.69 -8.40 14.44
N ALA A 524 -2.00 -7.27 14.49
CA ALA A 524 -2.58 -6.02 14.99
C ALA A 524 -3.81 -5.59 14.17
N ARG A 525 -3.74 -5.68 12.84
CA ARG A 525 -4.88 -5.36 11.96
C ARG A 525 -6.06 -6.29 12.15
N VAL A 526 -5.82 -7.59 12.30
CA VAL A 526 -6.89 -8.58 12.56
C VAL A 526 -7.53 -8.34 13.92
N LEU A 527 -6.73 -8.15 14.98
CA LEU A 527 -7.24 -7.88 16.31
C LEU A 527 -8.08 -6.59 16.37
N ALA A 528 -7.73 -5.55 15.60
CA ALA A 528 -8.55 -4.34 15.47
C ALA A 528 -9.96 -4.65 14.95
N ALA A 529 -10.09 -5.57 13.98
CA ALA A 529 -11.41 -6.02 13.51
C ALA A 529 -12.19 -6.80 14.57
N PHE A 530 -11.53 -7.67 15.33
CA PHE A 530 -12.18 -8.39 16.42
C PHE A 530 -12.65 -7.43 17.53
N ALA A 531 -11.84 -6.43 17.86
CA ALA A 531 -12.20 -5.39 18.82
C ALA A 531 -13.41 -4.56 18.34
N ASP A 532 -13.41 -4.12 17.09
CA ASP A 532 -14.53 -3.34 16.50
C ASP A 532 -15.85 -4.15 16.45
N CYS A 533 -15.77 -5.47 16.33
CA CYS A 533 -16.92 -6.38 16.37
C CYS A 533 -17.31 -6.86 17.80
N GLY A 534 -16.61 -6.41 18.85
CA GLY A 534 -16.87 -6.89 20.22
C GLY A 534 -16.51 -8.36 20.47
N LEU A 535 -15.63 -8.94 19.65
CA LEU A 535 -15.20 -10.34 19.71
C LEU A 535 -13.92 -10.52 20.56
N THR A 536 -13.79 -9.77 21.66
CA THR A 536 -12.57 -9.74 22.49
C THR A 536 -12.27 -11.05 23.21
N ASP A 537 -13.31 -11.82 23.53
CA ASP A 537 -13.21 -13.12 24.21
C ASP A 537 -13.13 -14.31 23.22
N ASP A 538 -13.13 -14.04 21.92
CA ASP A 538 -12.97 -15.08 20.90
C ASP A 538 -11.61 -15.79 21.07
N PRO A 539 -11.56 -17.14 21.06
CA PRO A 539 -10.29 -17.87 21.19
C PRO A 539 -9.21 -17.44 20.20
N ALA A 540 -9.58 -17.07 18.97
CA ALA A 540 -8.63 -16.56 17.98
C ALA A 540 -8.09 -15.18 18.38
N CYS A 541 -8.95 -14.29 18.89
CA CYS A 541 -8.56 -12.98 19.41
C CYS A 541 -7.59 -13.12 20.59
N VAL A 542 -7.92 -14.02 21.53
CA VAL A 542 -7.06 -14.36 22.68
C VAL A 542 -5.70 -14.85 22.20
N ALA A 543 -5.64 -15.81 21.28
CA ALA A 543 -4.38 -16.34 20.77
C ALA A 543 -3.53 -15.27 20.06
N GLY A 544 -4.14 -14.40 19.25
CA GLY A 544 -3.43 -13.30 18.58
C GLY A 544 -2.91 -12.24 19.56
N ARG A 545 -3.68 -11.95 20.61
CA ARG A 545 -3.23 -11.07 21.70
C ARG A 545 -2.02 -11.68 22.42
N GLU A 546 -2.09 -12.94 22.81
CA GLU A 546 -0.96 -13.61 23.48
C GLU A 546 0.26 -13.69 22.57
N PHE A 547 0.08 -13.87 21.25
CA PHE A 547 1.18 -13.76 20.29
C PHE A 547 1.90 -12.41 20.40
N LEU A 548 1.16 -11.29 20.28
CA LEU A 548 1.75 -9.94 20.35
C LEU A 548 2.48 -9.70 21.67
N LEU A 549 1.88 -10.09 22.79
CA LEU A 549 2.52 -10.00 24.11
C LEU A 549 3.82 -10.81 24.17
N SER A 550 3.84 -12.01 23.56
CA SER A 550 4.99 -12.91 23.60
C SER A 550 6.19 -12.42 22.79
N VAL A 551 6.00 -11.53 21.80
CA VAL A 551 7.04 -11.07 20.87
C VAL A 551 7.50 -9.63 21.12
N GLN A 552 7.07 -9.00 22.22
CA GLN A 552 7.59 -7.70 22.65
C GLN A 552 9.09 -7.81 22.96
N ASN A 553 9.87 -6.82 22.52
CA ASN A 553 11.30 -6.74 22.81
C ASN A 553 11.56 -6.24 24.24
N ALA A 554 12.78 -6.50 24.74
CA ALA A 554 13.19 -6.07 26.07
C ALA A 554 13.23 -4.53 26.25
N ASP A 555 13.30 -3.78 25.15
CA ASP A 555 13.24 -2.31 25.16
C ASP A 555 11.80 -1.78 25.29
N GLY A 556 10.79 -2.66 25.26
CA GLY A 556 9.37 -2.30 25.32
C GLY A 556 8.73 -2.07 23.95
N GLY A 557 9.50 -2.05 22.87
CA GLY A 557 8.99 -1.92 21.50
C GLY A 557 8.66 -3.26 20.84
N TRP A 558 8.17 -3.17 19.61
CA TRP A 558 7.94 -4.31 18.70
C TRP A 558 8.63 -4.07 17.37
N GLY A 559 9.20 -5.15 16.81
CA GLY A 559 9.54 -5.24 15.38
C GLY A 559 8.53 -6.13 14.65
N GLY A 560 8.86 -6.60 13.44
CA GLY A 560 7.95 -7.42 12.63
C GLY A 560 7.65 -8.83 13.18
N ALA A 561 8.56 -9.39 13.97
CA ALA A 561 8.45 -10.68 14.63
C ALA A 561 9.34 -10.72 15.89
N ARG A 562 9.37 -11.86 16.59
CA ARG A 562 10.29 -12.08 17.72
C ARG A 562 11.74 -11.77 17.31
N ASP A 563 12.46 -11.07 18.18
CA ASP A 563 13.88 -10.68 18.02
C ASP A 563 14.17 -9.73 16.85
N CYS A 564 13.14 -9.25 16.13
CA CYS A 564 13.31 -8.18 15.15
C CYS A 564 13.50 -6.85 15.88
N PRO A 565 14.38 -5.94 15.41
CA PRO A 565 14.56 -4.62 16.02
C PRO A 565 13.24 -3.85 16.10
N SER A 566 13.04 -3.13 17.21
CA SER A 566 11.85 -2.31 17.42
C SER A 566 11.79 -1.12 16.45
N SER A 567 10.63 -0.92 15.82
CA SER A 567 10.31 0.17 14.89
C SER A 567 9.10 0.95 15.39
N VAL A 568 8.95 2.19 14.92
CA VAL A 568 7.86 3.07 15.35
C VAL A 568 6.51 2.51 14.91
N GLU A 569 6.43 2.01 13.69
CA GLU A 569 5.22 1.51 13.07
C GLU A 569 4.66 0.29 13.80
N GLU A 570 5.47 -0.79 13.92
CA GLU A 570 5.04 -2.00 14.62
C GLU A 570 4.79 -1.76 16.12
N THR A 571 5.61 -0.93 16.78
CA THR A 571 5.38 -0.58 18.20
C THR A 571 4.07 0.17 18.38
N ALA A 572 3.76 1.14 17.52
CA ALA A 572 2.53 1.91 17.58
C ALA A 572 1.30 1.03 17.33
N LEU A 573 1.33 0.19 16.29
CA LEU A 573 0.23 -0.73 15.96
C LEU A 573 -0.02 -1.75 17.07
N ALA A 574 1.04 -2.38 17.61
CA ALA A 574 0.91 -3.35 18.69
C ALA A 574 0.41 -2.69 19.99
N SER A 575 0.95 -1.52 20.34
CA SER A 575 0.53 -0.79 21.54
C SER A 575 -0.92 -0.34 21.46
N GLU A 576 -1.35 0.23 20.33
CA GLU A 576 -2.74 0.68 20.12
C GLU A 576 -3.74 -0.44 20.37
N ILE A 577 -3.55 -1.60 19.72
CA ILE A 577 -4.53 -2.66 19.82
C ILE A 577 -4.49 -3.38 21.17
N LEU A 578 -3.30 -3.53 21.77
CA LEU A 578 -3.16 -4.12 23.09
C LEU A 578 -3.75 -3.23 24.18
N LEU A 579 -3.68 -1.90 24.06
CA LEU A 579 -4.36 -0.98 24.97
C LEU A 579 -5.88 -1.13 24.93
N ARG A 580 -6.45 -1.45 23.77
CA ARG A 580 -7.90 -1.67 23.62
C ARG A 580 -8.35 -3.01 24.18
N LEU A 581 -7.52 -4.04 24.08
CA LEU A 581 -7.87 -5.40 24.48
C LEU A 581 -7.51 -5.71 25.94
N VAL A 582 -6.39 -5.19 26.41
CA VAL A 582 -5.82 -5.49 27.74
C VAL A 582 -5.12 -4.27 28.36
N PRO A 583 -5.84 -3.16 28.61
CA PRO A 583 -5.27 -1.92 29.15
C PRO A 583 -4.60 -2.08 30.52
N ASP A 584 -4.94 -3.13 31.27
CA ASP A 584 -4.39 -3.41 32.60
C ASP A 584 -3.02 -4.10 32.55
N ARG A 585 -2.59 -4.59 31.39
CA ARG A 585 -1.31 -5.27 31.19
C ARG A 585 -0.16 -4.26 31.06
N PRO A 586 1.02 -4.51 31.66
CA PRO A 586 2.16 -3.57 31.57
C PRO A 586 2.77 -3.47 30.17
N GLU A 587 2.69 -4.52 29.36
CA GLU A 587 3.29 -4.62 28.02
C GLU A 587 2.88 -3.47 27.07
N PRO A 588 1.58 -3.17 26.84
CA PRO A 588 1.18 -2.04 26.00
C PRO A 588 1.72 -0.69 26.51
N TRP A 589 1.78 -0.49 27.83
CA TRP A 589 2.30 0.76 28.41
C TRP A 589 3.82 0.89 28.28
N ALA A 590 4.56 -0.23 28.25
CA ALA A 590 5.98 -0.20 27.92
C ALA A 590 6.21 0.27 26.46
N GLY A 591 5.35 -0.16 25.53
CA GLY A 591 5.34 0.36 24.16
C GLY A 591 5.02 1.84 24.07
N VAL A 592 4.03 2.31 24.83
CA VAL A 592 3.73 3.76 24.93
C VAL A 592 4.95 4.54 25.42
N ARG A 593 5.64 4.08 26.47
CA ARG A 593 6.87 4.75 26.95
C ARG A 593 7.95 4.81 25.88
N TRP A 594 8.16 3.70 25.18
CA TRP A 594 9.10 3.65 24.07
C TRP A 594 8.73 4.67 22.97
N LEU A 595 7.45 4.81 22.63
CA LEU A 595 6.98 5.82 21.66
C LEU A 595 7.17 7.25 22.16
N LEU A 596 6.89 7.53 23.43
CA LEU A 596 7.10 8.84 24.02
C LEU A 596 8.56 9.29 23.91
N GLU A 597 9.50 8.38 24.18
CA GLU A 597 10.93 8.64 24.00
C GLU A 597 11.28 9.01 22.54
N ARG A 598 10.64 8.36 21.56
CA ARG A 598 10.81 8.69 20.13
C ARG A 598 10.18 10.01 19.72
N VAL A 599 9.09 10.41 20.37
CA VAL A 599 8.49 11.74 20.16
C VAL A 599 9.44 12.81 20.70
N GLU A 600 9.99 12.60 21.89
CA GLU A 600 10.90 13.54 22.56
C GLU A 600 12.22 13.75 21.82
N ASP A 601 12.78 12.69 21.23
CA ASP A 601 14.02 12.77 20.46
C ASP A 601 13.81 13.00 18.94
N GLY A 602 12.55 13.11 18.51
CA GLY A 602 12.17 13.37 17.12
C GLY A 602 12.28 12.18 16.17
N ARG A 603 12.74 10.99 16.61
CA ARG A 603 12.88 9.81 15.75
C ARG A 603 11.56 9.15 15.36
N TRP A 604 10.44 9.55 15.96
CA TRP A 604 9.10 9.06 15.60
C TRP A 604 8.65 9.44 14.18
N THR A 605 9.36 10.33 13.48
CA THR A 605 9.10 10.69 12.08
C THR A 605 10.00 9.95 11.09
N VAL A 606 10.93 9.11 11.57
CA VAL A 606 11.83 8.32 10.72
C VAL A 606 11.13 7.03 10.29
N PRO A 607 10.82 6.86 9.00
CA PRO A 607 10.01 5.73 8.55
C PRO A 607 10.87 4.47 8.35
N SER A 608 10.27 3.31 8.64
CA SER A 608 10.84 1.98 8.45
C SER A 608 10.37 1.38 7.12
N PRO A 609 11.19 0.57 6.42
CA PRO A 609 10.80 -0.06 5.16
C PRO A 609 9.89 -1.27 5.40
N ILE A 610 8.66 -1.01 5.83
CA ILE A 610 7.62 -2.00 6.09
C ILE A 610 6.70 -2.22 4.89
N GLY A 611 6.63 -1.25 3.97
CA GLY A 611 5.84 -1.34 2.76
C GLY A 611 6.41 -2.41 1.83
N PHE A 612 5.58 -3.35 1.40
CA PHE A 612 6.01 -4.52 0.67
C PHE A 612 5.22 -4.72 -0.62
N TYR A 613 5.51 -3.85 -1.59
CA TYR A 613 4.85 -3.82 -2.88
C TYR A 613 5.02 -5.17 -3.61
N PHE A 614 3.90 -5.68 -4.09
CA PHE A 614 3.73 -7.01 -4.66
C PHE A 614 4.33 -8.16 -3.82
N ALA A 615 4.37 -8.00 -2.49
CA ALA A 615 4.97 -8.93 -1.55
C ALA A 615 6.43 -9.30 -1.85
N LYS A 616 7.18 -8.40 -2.52
CA LYS A 616 8.59 -8.63 -2.91
C LYS A 616 9.48 -7.40 -2.99
N LEU A 617 8.92 -6.19 -3.04
CA LEU A 617 9.67 -4.94 -3.23
C LEU A 617 9.43 -4.00 -2.05
N TRP A 618 10.51 -3.52 -1.43
CA TRP A 618 10.41 -2.66 -0.26
C TRP A 618 10.17 -1.20 -0.61
N TYR A 619 9.35 -0.53 0.20
CA TYR A 619 9.26 0.92 0.30
C TYR A 619 9.04 1.31 1.78
N HIS A 620 9.32 2.57 2.08
CA HIS A 620 8.81 3.22 3.29
C HIS A 620 7.92 4.40 2.88
N GLU A 621 7.01 4.80 3.75
CA GLU A 621 6.16 5.97 3.55
C GLU A 621 6.32 6.88 4.76
N ARG A 622 6.53 8.18 4.49
CA ARG A 622 6.94 9.20 5.46
C ARG A 622 5.94 9.45 6.59
N LEU A 623 4.64 9.36 6.33
CA LEU A 623 3.56 9.58 7.28
C LEU A 623 3.16 8.33 8.08
N TYR A 624 3.52 7.11 7.67
CA TYR A 624 3.21 5.89 8.43
C TYR A 624 3.58 5.96 9.92
N PRO A 625 4.84 6.25 10.31
CA PRO A 625 5.21 6.27 11.73
C PRO A 625 4.49 7.40 12.48
N VAL A 626 4.20 8.52 11.82
CA VAL A 626 3.46 9.66 12.38
C VAL A 626 2.01 9.27 12.68
N ILE A 627 1.30 8.76 11.67
CA ILE A 627 -0.10 8.37 11.74
C ILE A 627 -0.30 7.31 12.83
N PHE A 628 0.52 6.26 12.83
CA PHE A 628 0.39 5.18 13.80
C PHE A 628 0.72 5.66 15.22
N THR A 629 1.73 6.51 15.39
CA THR A 629 2.05 7.10 16.71
C THR A 629 0.90 7.94 17.24
N VAL A 630 0.29 8.81 16.41
CA VAL A 630 -0.89 9.60 16.80
C VAL A 630 -2.01 8.68 17.28
N GLN A 631 -2.31 7.62 16.52
CA GLN A 631 -3.35 6.67 16.89
C GLN A 631 -3.04 5.98 18.24
N ALA A 632 -1.81 5.51 18.43
CA ALA A 632 -1.39 4.82 19.66
C ALA A 632 -1.44 5.73 20.90
N LEU A 633 -0.94 6.97 20.79
CA LEU A 633 -0.92 7.91 21.91
C LEU A 633 -2.32 8.40 22.29
N ARG A 634 -3.19 8.65 21.31
CA ARG A 634 -4.60 8.97 21.57
C ARG A 634 -5.33 7.82 22.28
N THR A 635 -5.11 6.59 21.82
CA THR A 635 -5.66 5.39 22.49
C THR A 635 -5.13 5.26 23.92
N ALA A 636 -3.85 5.53 24.15
CA ALA A 636 -3.25 5.52 25.49
C ALA A 636 -3.88 6.59 26.41
N ARG A 637 -4.12 7.80 25.90
CA ARG A 637 -4.78 8.90 26.64
C ARG A 637 -6.18 8.51 27.10
N SER A 638 -6.95 7.88 26.21
CA SER A 638 -8.29 7.35 26.53
C SER A 638 -8.24 6.21 27.54
N ALA A 639 -7.33 5.24 27.36
CA ALA A 639 -7.19 4.09 28.26
C ALA A 639 -6.69 4.49 29.66
N GLY A 640 -5.78 5.45 29.75
CA GLY A 640 -5.24 5.97 31.02
C GLY A 640 -6.30 6.65 31.89
N THR A 641 -7.23 7.36 31.25
CA THR A 641 -8.38 7.98 31.92
C THR A 641 -9.29 6.93 32.57
N VAL A 642 -9.58 5.82 31.86
CA VAL A 642 -10.37 4.70 32.37
C VAL A 642 -9.66 4.00 33.54
N ARG A 643 -8.35 3.75 33.40
CA ARG A 643 -7.54 3.10 34.44
C ARG A 643 -7.45 3.93 35.72
N GLY A 644 -7.26 5.25 35.60
CA GLY A 644 -7.24 6.19 36.73
C GLY A 644 -8.59 6.24 37.47
N GLY A 645 -9.70 6.22 36.73
CA GLY A 645 -11.05 6.14 37.30
C GLY A 645 -11.31 4.84 38.06
N ALA A 646 -10.90 3.69 37.51
CA ALA A 646 -11.04 2.39 38.15
C ALA A 646 -10.18 2.24 39.42
N ALA A 647 -8.95 2.77 39.41
CA ALA A 647 -8.07 2.80 40.58
C ALA A 647 -8.67 3.68 41.70
N ALA A 648 -9.15 4.88 41.35
CA ALA A 648 -9.79 5.80 42.31
C ALA A 648 -11.11 5.26 42.90
N LEU A 649 -11.81 4.38 42.17
CA LEU A 649 -13.00 3.67 42.69
C LEU A 649 -12.61 2.52 43.64
N ARG A 650 -11.53 1.80 43.37
CA ARG A 650 -11.01 0.75 44.27
C ARG A 650 -10.49 1.33 45.60
N GLU A 651 -9.76 2.44 45.56
CA GLU A 651 -9.30 3.14 46.78
C GLU A 651 -10.46 3.68 47.63
N ARG A 652 -11.58 4.10 47.01
CA ARG A 652 -12.79 4.52 47.73
C ARG A 652 -13.62 3.34 48.28
N GLY A 653 -13.47 2.15 47.71
CA GLY A 653 -14.12 0.91 48.15
C GLY A 653 -13.48 0.30 49.39
N ASP A 654 -12.14 0.34 49.47
CA ASP A 654 -11.38 -0.18 50.64
C ASP A 654 -11.45 0.75 51.86
N GLY A 655 -11.91 2.00 51.70
CA GLY A 655 -12.11 2.95 52.79
C GLY A 655 -13.40 2.77 53.61
N ARG A 656 -14.21 1.74 53.35
CA ARG A 656 -15.48 1.46 54.07
C ARG A 656 -15.57 0.02 54.58
N HIS A 657 -14.57 -0.45 55.31
CA HIS A 657 -14.76 -1.61 56.18
C HIS A 657 -13.88 -1.48 57.43
N ASP A 658 -14.25 -0.57 58.34
CA ASP A 658 -13.91 -0.70 59.75
C ASP A 658 -14.94 0.08 60.59
N GLY A 659 -15.74 -0.65 61.38
CA GLY A 659 -16.57 -0.06 62.43
C GLY A 659 -18.05 -0.42 62.40
N VAL A 660 -18.41 -1.69 62.61
CA VAL A 660 -19.64 -2.01 63.35
C VAL A 660 -19.32 -3.06 64.42
N SER A 661 -19.15 -2.54 65.63
CA SER A 661 -19.04 -3.27 66.90
C SER A 661 -20.29 -4.12 67.15
N ALA A 662 -20.09 -5.42 67.37
CA ALA A 662 -21.11 -6.32 67.89
C ALA A 662 -21.34 -6.06 69.39
N SER A 663 -22.56 -5.71 69.76
CA SER A 663 -23.08 -5.75 71.12
C SER A 663 -24.53 -6.21 71.09
N ALA A 664 -24.79 -7.45 71.50
CA ALA A 664 -26.09 -7.86 72.03
C ALA A 664 -25.90 -9.02 73.01
N ALA A 665 -26.17 -8.73 74.28
CA ALA A 665 -26.48 -9.71 75.30
C ALA A 665 -27.99 -9.66 75.57
N VAL A 666 -28.54 -10.84 75.89
CA VAL A 666 -29.93 -11.19 76.28
C VAL A 666 -30.91 -11.38 75.13
#